data_AF-A0A8S9UJK1-F1
#
_entry.id   AF-A0A8S9UJK1-F1
#
_cell.length_a   1.000
_cell.length_b   1.000
_cell.length_c   1.000
_cell.angle_alpha   90.00
_cell.angle_beta   90.00
_cell.angle_gamma   90.00
#
_symmetry.space_group_name_H-M   'P 1'
#
loop_
_entity.id
_entity.type
_entity.pdbx_description
1 polymer ?
#
loop_
_entity_poly.entity_id
_entity_poly.type
_entity_poly.pdbx_seq_one_letter_code
_entity_poly.pdbx_strand_id
1 'polypeptide(L)'
;MSSRLVLPLLALLSVLLTGLYVADVVSTKTFESACEMTWSWPVYSPVTWRSVPSHPKYQLYRVDMKFEREFLSGVPVLFVPGHMGSYKQARSLSRHLWDTNETLFDLFALDLAEEPTGLNGDFITDQATYLNDVVRAILREYKRQKKSNKQLVIPHSVVIVAHSMGGIVARTAELLPNYKKRSIQHVVGLGVPYENPSFPFDAEMNAVYDRIHATKGKDDQVVYVSIAGGHKDTLVQTSLTSIDTLANSSQAFVALASAMPTVQTPVDHFCLLWCHQLLKVVAESLYKSVDLETRELVSDPTMRLTIAKEVLFGGAMGADGVELKTDASVLLHRSYVQDGYHSDEYAGYALLLPYFLTNLLRTRFMTVVVIMYALALQIFYAQVSQWQTRFSLQSTPSPQDLSQENFPSFTSMLSPAAHAPAFLKNVANALQGRSNLGTSTTVGIAVLTAAAGYFGYSKLLSNGDNTDSLAASTAMAAEIIILYVYALGLLYALTKVFSLLQRFVVSPVVSLLGNITDRLKLRRWMIIATFHMGVQLLGQIKSLSSDSSKLLGLLVLGSFVVFAIYLLALSGNNVGTLDQQRMQRSLFAVLFLSVFPWVGKVAYFAGIVRHAPSELSNDLLMEGGSYVVVLSAFTYLISLSLDCMLPLPPTAFFGASSGQDAASVYGKSSNNSVKITAENCPKCIFEDGGPGSVLVEYSDGTTRRVVTGKTGEVVYVGPTFRVVSCDCVYRFTNTRDFCDFCIRSCRLCGGGSGNYQEAAKYKDFLDESKVDLAMHALVPTTFQICAVIQATYGFYRAHMSFYLTPVCVLALIIYHVVLRHPIEARRIKNKQRKKTTKKKKPSNKAKSKTTTTTTTATETNVTSRNKKKKKRKSATSSASPLIEEVSASS
;
A
#
# COMPACT_ATOMS: atom_id res chain seq x y z
N MET A 1 6.19 36.25 0.15
CA MET A 1 6.97 35.39 1.07
C MET A 1 7.87 34.47 0.26
N SER A 2 9.16 34.36 0.59
CA SER A 2 10.05 33.38 -0.04
C SER A 2 9.47 31.98 0.08
N SER A 3 9.48 31.17 -0.99
CA SER A 3 8.94 29.79 -0.99
C SER A 3 9.53 28.90 0.11
N ARG A 4 10.67 29.30 0.69
CA ARG A 4 11.37 28.62 1.79
C ARG A 4 10.63 28.66 3.13
N LEU A 5 9.76 29.64 3.38
CA LEU A 5 9.06 29.82 4.66
C LEU A 5 7.65 29.20 4.70
N VAL A 6 7.04 28.97 3.53
CA VAL A 6 5.64 28.51 3.45
C VAL A 6 5.46 27.11 4.02
N LEU A 7 6.31 26.14 3.64
CA LEU A 7 6.19 24.75 4.12
C LEU A 7 6.41 24.61 5.63
N PRO A 8 7.42 25.24 6.26
CA PRO A 8 7.54 25.26 7.71
C PRO A 8 6.33 25.89 8.41
N LEU A 9 5.74 26.96 7.87
CA LEU A 9 4.55 27.58 8.43
C LEU A 9 3.32 26.66 8.32
N LEU A 10 3.12 26.01 7.17
CA LEU A 10 2.06 25.02 6.99
C LEU A 10 2.26 23.83 7.94
N ALA A 11 3.49 23.39 8.15
CA ALA A 11 3.79 22.32 9.10
C ALA A 11 3.47 22.74 10.54
N LEU A 12 3.85 23.96 10.95
CA LEU A 12 3.51 24.48 12.27
C LEU A 12 2.00 24.61 12.44
N LEU A 13 1.28 25.09 11.42
CA LEU A 13 -0.18 25.17 11.42
C LEU A 13 -0.83 23.78 11.50
N SER A 14 -0.39 22.81 10.69
CA SER A 14 -0.92 21.43 10.75
C SER A 14 -0.64 20.77 12.11
N VAL A 15 0.55 20.96 12.68
CA VAL A 15 0.89 20.42 14.01
C VAL A 15 0.06 21.08 15.10
N LEU A 16 -0.08 22.41 15.06
CA LEU A 16 -0.95 23.15 16.00
C LEU A 16 -2.39 22.67 15.87
N LEU A 17 -2.91 22.55 14.65
CA LEU A 17 -4.25 22.08 14.39
C LEU A 17 -4.47 20.64 14.88
N THR A 18 -3.49 19.76 14.67
CA THR A 18 -3.50 18.39 15.22
C THR A 18 -3.55 18.43 16.75
N GLY A 19 -2.72 19.28 17.37
CA GLY A 19 -2.65 19.42 18.84
C GLY A 19 -3.96 19.94 19.43
N LEU A 20 -4.58 20.95 18.81
CA LEU A 20 -5.89 21.48 19.21
C LEU A 20 -6.98 20.43 19.03
N TYR A 21 -6.99 19.69 17.91
CA TYR A 21 -7.94 18.61 17.71
C TYR A 21 -7.80 17.49 18.74
N VAL A 22 -6.56 17.10 19.09
CA VAL A 22 -6.32 16.12 20.16
C VAL A 22 -6.79 16.66 21.51
N ALA A 23 -6.55 17.94 21.81
CA ALA A 23 -7.04 18.57 23.03
C ALA A 23 -8.58 18.58 23.09
N ASP A 24 -9.25 18.86 21.97
CA ASP A 24 -10.72 18.78 21.84
C ASP A 24 -11.23 17.36 22.09
N VAL A 25 -10.61 16.34 21.47
CA VAL A 25 -10.97 14.93 21.69
C VAL A 25 -10.77 14.53 23.16
N VAL A 26 -9.72 15.02 23.81
CA VAL A 26 -9.49 14.79 25.25
C VAL A 26 -10.58 15.47 26.07
N SER A 27 -10.88 16.74 25.81
CA SER A 27 -11.96 17.51 26.47
C SER A 27 -13.29 16.78 26.37
N THR A 28 -13.67 16.34 25.17
CA THR A 28 -14.86 15.55 24.91
C THR A 28 -14.90 14.26 25.72
N LYS A 29 -13.79 13.52 25.80
CA LYS A 29 -13.73 12.27 26.59
C LYS A 29 -13.89 12.52 28.09
N THR A 30 -13.35 13.63 28.59
CA THR A 30 -13.44 14.01 30.01
C THR A 30 -14.75 14.68 30.39
N PHE A 31 -15.56 15.14 29.42
CA PHE A 31 -16.86 15.74 29.68
C PHE A 31 -17.74 14.80 30.50
N GLU A 32 -18.29 15.28 31.62
CA GLU A 32 -19.10 14.46 32.52
C GLU A 32 -20.34 13.91 31.78
N SER A 33 -20.59 12.61 31.93
CA SER A 33 -21.84 12.02 31.46
C SER A 33 -22.78 11.94 32.66
N ALA A 34 -24.02 12.42 32.51
CA ALA A 34 -25.07 12.26 33.51
C ALA A 34 -25.62 10.82 33.53
N CYS A 35 -25.03 9.94 32.73
CA CYS A 35 -25.44 8.57 32.61
C CYS A 35 -25.12 7.76 33.89
N GLU A 36 -26.15 7.19 34.50
CA GLU A 36 -26.03 6.38 35.71
C GLU A 36 -25.61 4.94 35.37
N MET A 37 -24.86 4.32 36.28
CA MET A 37 -24.40 2.93 36.13
C MET A 37 -25.57 1.95 36.30
N THR A 38 -25.73 1.03 35.35
CA THR A 38 -26.63 -0.11 35.54
C THR A 38 -25.96 -1.21 36.37
N TRP A 39 -26.47 -1.45 37.57
CA TRP A 39 -26.03 -2.56 38.42
C TRP A 39 -26.82 -3.83 38.13
N SER A 40 -26.13 -4.96 37.98
CA SER A 40 -26.73 -6.23 37.56
C SER A 40 -26.04 -7.43 38.19
N TRP A 41 -26.77 -8.54 38.29
CA TRP A 41 -26.28 -9.83 38.78
C TRP A 41 -26.54 -10.93 37.73
N PRO A 42 -25.85 -10.86 36.58
CA PRO A 42 -26.06 -11.78 35.48
C PRO A 42 -25.49 -13.16 35.78
N VAL A 43 -26.26 -14.18 35.40
CA VAL A 43 -25.83 -15.58 35.31
C VAL A 43 -25.68 -15.89 33.82
N TYR A 44 -24.46 -16.27 33.42
CA TYR A 44 -24.14 -16.66 32.05
C TYR A 44 -24.02 -18.17 31.95
N SER A 45 -25.03 -18.80 31.35
CA SER A 45 -25.05 -20.24 31.17
C SER A 45 -24.68 -20.61 29.73
N PRO A 46 -23.62 -21.41 29.51
CA PRO A 46 -23.27 -21.87 28.17
C PRO A 46 -24.39 -22.74 27.61
N VAL A 47 -24.82 -22.47 26.38
CA VAL A 47 -25.89 -23.22 25.73
C VAL A 47 -25.33 -24.48 25.08
N THR A 48 -25.77 -25.64 25.59
CA THR A 48 -25.26 -26.97 25.18
C THR A 48 -26.25 -27.77 24.31
N TRP A 49 -27.22 -27.09 23.69
CA TRP A 49 -28.25 -27.76 22.89
C TRP A 49 -27.65 -28.45 21.66
N ARG A 50 -28.14 -29.65 21.33
CA ARG A 50 -27.75 -30.37 20.10
C ARG A 50 -28.04 -29.60 18.81
N SER A 51 -28.94 -28.62 18.86
CA SER A 51 -29.32 -27.78 17.73
C SER A 51 -28.33 -26.66 17.43
N VAL A 52 -27.50 -26.27 18.41
CA VAL A 52 -26.43 -25.28 18.24
C VAL A 52 -25.26 -25.98 17.55
N PRO A 53 -24.80 -25.51 16.38
CA PRO A 53 -23.64 -26.11 15.74
C PRO A 53 -22.41 -25.94 16.63
N SER A 54 -21.62 -27.01 16.74
CA SER A 54 -20.28 -26.90 17.33
C SER A 54 -19.45 -25.96 16.47
N HIS A 55 -18.87 -24.93 17.08
CA HIS A 55 -18.03 -23.95 16.39
C HIS A 55 -16.68 -23.84 17.10
N PRO A 56 -15.54 -23.79 16.37
CA PRO A 56 -14.21 -23.84 16.99
C PRO A 56 -13.86 -22.57 17.78
N LYS A 57 -14.49 -21.43 17.46
CA LYS A 57 -14.19 -20.12 18.08
C LYS A 57 -15.35 -19.44 18.78
N TYR A 58 -16.60 -19.77 18.45
CA TYR A 58 -17.75 -19.00 18.89
C TYR A 58 -18.67 -19.85 19.76
N GLN A 59 -19.34 -19.20 20.70
CA GLN A 59 -20.23 -19.85 21.65
C GLN A 59 -21.51 -19.03 21.83
N LEU A 60 -22.53 -19.68 22.40
CA LEU A 60 -23.80 -19.07 22.72
C LEU A 60 -24.01 -19.18 24.24
N TYR A 61 -24.38 -18.07 24.86
CA TYR A 61 -24.75 -18.04 26.28
C TYR A 61 -26.20 -17.62 26.44
N ARG A 62 -26.89 -18.24 27.40
CA ARG A 62 -28.13 -17.68 27.98
C ARG A 62 -27.74 -16.72 29.09
N VAL A 63 -28.45 -15.60 29.17
CA VAL A 63 -28.25 -14.57 30.18
C VAL A 63 -29.52 -14.47 31.04
N ASP A 64 -29.42 -14.93 32.28
CA ASP A 64 -30.49 -14.82 33.28
C ASP A 64 -30.05 -13.88 34.43
N MET A 65 -30.99 -13.38 35.23
CA MET A 65 -30.69 -12.55 36.41
C MET A 65 -30.87 -13.34 37.70
N LYS A 66 -29.96 -13.15 38.66
CA LYS A 66 -29.93 -13.77 40.00
C LYS A 66 -29.75 -15.30 40.00
N PHE A 67 -30.54 -16.04 39.23
CA PHE A 67 -30.52 -17.50 39.13
C PHE A 67 -30.75 -17.96 37.69
N GLU A 68 -30.21 -19.12 37.37
CA GLU A 68 -30.43 -19.78 36.08
C GLU A 68 -31.87 -20.28 35.95
N ARG A 69 -32.49 -20.09 34.78
CA ARG A 69 -33.83 -20.62 34.49
C ARG A 69 -33.74 -21.94 33.73
N GLU A 70 -34.59 -22.89 34.09
CA GLU A 70 -34.61 -24.22 33.44
C GLU A 70 -35.29 -24.21 32.05
N PHE A 71 -36.35 -23.40 31.88
CA PHE A 71 -37.18 -23.41 30.68
C PHE A 71 -37.15 -22.08 29.95
N LEU A 72 -37.44 -22.12 28.64
CA LEU A 72 -37.71 -20.92 27.83
C LEU A 72 -39.21 -20.64 27.90
N SER A 73 -39.58 -19.36 27.99
CA SER A 73 -40.97 -18.94 28.18
C SER A 73 -41.32 -17.58 27.57
N GLY A 74 -40.33 -16.84 27.10
CA GLY A 74 -40.46 -15.47 26.63
C GLY A 74 -40.12 -15.29 25.16
N VAL A 75 -40.09 -14.03 24.75
CA VAL A 75 -39.60 -13.59 23.44
C VAL A 75 -38.07 -13.74 23.44
N PRO A 76 -37.49 -14.44 22.46
CA PRO A 76 -36.05 -14.60 22.36
C PRO A 76 -35.40 -13.28 21.90
N VAL A 77 -34.47 -12.78 22.70
CA VAL A 77 -33.61 -11.63 22.39
C VAL A 77 -32.18 -12.13 22.30
N LEU A 78 -31.44 -11.74 21.26
CA LEU A 78 -30.05 -12.12 21.06
C LEU A 78 -29.18 -10.86 21.01
N PHE A 79 -28.28 -10.77 21.97
CA PHE A 79 -27.26 -9.74 22.03
C PHE A 79 -26.06 -10.12 21.17
N VAL A 80 -25.66 -9.21 20.28
CA VAL A 80 -24.51 -9.38 19.37
C VAL A 80 -23.45 -8.32 19.70
N PRO A 81 -22.29 -8.71 20.27
CA PRO A 81 -21.22 -7.76 20.59
C PRO A 81 -20.52 -7.25 19.33
N GLY A 82 -19.76 -6.16 19.49
CA GLY A 82 -19.00 -5.54 18.41
C GLY A 82 -17.50 -5.84 18.43
N HIS A 83 -16.73 -4.91 17.86
CA HIS A 83 -15.27 -4.98 17.77
C HIS A 83 -14.64 -5.19 19.16
N MET A 84 -13.90 -6.30 19.33
CA MET A 84 -13.29 -6.71 20.61
C MET A 84 -14.29 -6.77 21.78
N GLY A 85 -15.57 -7.00 21.49
CA GLY A 85 -16.64 -7.01 22.48
C GLY A 85 -16.85 -8.38 23.11
N SER A 86 -17.09 -8.39 24.42
CA SER A 86 -17.45 -9.59 25.16
C SER A 86 -18.96 -9.80 25.18
N TYR A 87 -19.42 -11.05 25.12
CA TYR A 87 -20.83 -11.42 25.35
C TYR A 87 -21.37 -10.91 26.70
N LYS A 88 -20.48 -10.65 27.68
CA LYS A 88 -20.82 -10.10 29.01
C LYS A 88 -21.34 -8.66 28.97
N GLN A 89 -21.20 -7.98 27.83
CA GLN A 89 -21.77 -6.66 27.61
C GLN A 89 -23.32 -6.66 27.67
N ALA A 90 -23.95 -7.82 27.46
CA ALA A 90 -25.41 -7.99 27.53
C ALA A 90 -26.02 -7.73 28.93
N ARG A 91 -25.20 -7.72 30.01
CA ARG A 91 -25.68 -7.71 31.41
C ARG A 91 -26.66 -6.59 31.74
N SER A 92 -26.39 -5.39 31.26
CA SER A 92 -27.12 -4.19 31.64
C SER A 92 -28.48 -4.16 30.95
N LEU A 93 -28.52 -4.53 29.65
CA LEU A 93 -29.78 -4.72 28.93
C LEU A 93 -30.61 -5.82 29.61
N SER A 94 -29.98 -6.94 29.97
CA SER A 94 -30.65 -8.05 30.63
C SER A 94 -31.29 -7.66 31.96
N ARG A 95 -30.63 -6.77 32.72
CA ARG A 95 -31.17 -6.23 33.97
C ARG A 95 -32.47 -5.45 33.73
N HIS A 96 -32.48 -4.57 32.74
CA HIS A 96 -33.65 -3.76 32.41
C HIS A 96 -34.78 -4.58 31.79
N LEU A 97 -34.48 -5.55 30.93
CA LEU A 97 -35.48 -6.50 30.44
C LEU A 97 -36.13 -7.27 31.59
N TRP A 98 -35.34 -7.72 32.57
CA TRP A 98 -35.87 -8.36 33.79
C TRP A 98 -36.76 -7.42 34.60
N ASP A 99 -36.38 -6.14 34.75
CA ASP A 99 -37.18 -5.14 35.48
C ASP A 99 -38.53 -4.84 34.82
N THR A 100 -38.62 -4.94 33.48
CA THR A 100 -39.92 -4.82 32.81
C THR A 100 -40.84 -5.99 33.11
N ASN A 101 -40.32 -7.22 33.01
CA ASN A 101 -41.00 -8.46 33.37
C ASN A 101 -39.99 -9.62 33.39
N GLU A 102 -39.85 -10.28 34.54
CA GLU A 102 -38.82 -11.30 34.80
C GLU A 102 -38.84 -12.50 33.84
N THR A 103 -39.99 -12.78 33.20
CA THR A 103 -40.17 -13.97 32.36
C THR A 103 -40.46 -13.66 30.89
N LEU A 104 -40.70 -12.39 30.56
CA LEU A 104 -41.15 -12.00 29.22
C LEU A 104 -40.07 -12.17 28.16
N PHE A 105 -38.81 -12.02 28.53
CA PHE A 105 -37.68 -12.12 27.62
C PHE A 105 -36.76 -13.28 27.99
N ASP A 106 -36.31 -14.01 26.98
CA ASP A 106 -35.21 -14.96 27.07
C ASP A 106 -34.01 -14.34 26.34
N LEU A 107 -33.07 -13.79 27.11
CA LEU A 107 -31.89 -13.15 26.55
C LEU A 107 -30.77 -14.16 26.32
N PHE A 108 -30.19 -14.07 25.14
CA PHE A 108 -29.01 -14.79 24.71
C PHE A 108 -27.90 -13.79 24.37
N ALA A 109 -26.65 -14.23 24.44
CA ALA A 109 -25.51 -13.42 24.02
C ALA A 109 -24.52 -14.28 23.23
N LEU A 110 -24.04 -13.73 22.11
CA LEU A 110 -22.98 -14.37 21.31
C LEU A 110 -21.61 -14.08 21.90
N ASP A 111 -20.83 -15.13 22.10
CA ASP A 111 -19.40 -15.03 22.32
C ASP A 111 -18.67 -15.17 20.99
N LEU A 112 -18.14 -14.03 20.52
CA LEU A 112 -17.44 -13.91 19.23
C LEU A 112 -15.91 -13.84 19.42
N ALA A 113 -15.40 -14.40 20.53
CA ALA A 113 -13.98 -14.49 20.85
C ALA A 113 -13.24 -13.14 20.87
N GLU A 114 -13.96 -12.04 21.13
CA GLU A 114 -13.43 -10.67 21.15
C GLU A 114 -12.60 -10.34 19.90
N GLU A 115 -13.02 -10.85 18.73
CA GLU A 115 -12.33 -10.61 17.47
C GLU A 115 -12.36 -9.12 17.08
N PRO A 116 -11.31 -8.62 16.41
CA PRO A 116 -11.21 -7.22 16.00
C PRO A 116 -12.06 -6.94 14.75
N THR A 117 -13.35 -7.24 14.79
CA THR A 117 -14.29 -7.20 13.65
C THR A 117 -14.24 -5.90 12.84
N GLY A 118 -14.05 -4.75 13.49
CA GLY A 118 -13.95 -3.44 12.82
C GLY A 118 -12.73 -3.23 11.92
N LEU A 119 -11.75 -4.14 11.90
CA LEU A 119 -10.52 -3.99 11.10
C LEU A 119 -10.50 -4.81 9.82
N ASN A 120 -11.32 -5.85 9.71
CA ASN A 120 -11.30 -6.75 8.54
C ASN A 120 -12.67 -7.42 8.34
N GLY A 121 -13.14 -7.47 7.09
CA GLY A 121 -14.46 -7.96 6.72
C GLY A 121 -14.65 -9.47 6.80
N ASP A 122 -13.57 -10.26 6.82
CA ASP A 122 -13.64 -11.73 6.91
C ASP A 122 -14.27 -12.14 8.26
N PHE A 123 -13.93 -11.42 9.34
CA PHE A 123 -14.58 -11.61 10.64
C PHE A 123 -16.10 -11.39 10.59
N ILE A 124 -16.58 -10.38 9.85
CA ILE A 124 -18.01 -10.10 9.77
C ILE A 124 -18.76 -11.28 9.14
N THR A 125 -18.21 -11.83 8.06
CA THR A 125 -18.85 -12.93 7.32
C THR A 125 -18.92 -14.21 8.18
N ASP A 126 -17.85 -14.53 8.90
CA ASP A 126 -17.82 -15.66 9.84
C ASP A 126 -18.83 -15.48 10.98
N GLN A 127 -18.83 -14.30 11.61
CA GLN A 127 -19.74 -13.98 12.72
C GLN A 127 -21.21 -13.99 12.26
N ALA A 128 -21.48 -13.49 11.05
CA ALA A 128 -22.82 -13.46 10.47
C ALA A 128 -23.33 -14.86 10.12
N THR A 129 -22.45 -15.73 9.61
CA THR A 129 -22.77 -17.13 9.35
C THR A 129 -23.17 -17.83 10.65
N TYR A 130 -22.37 -17.67 11.72
CA TYR A 130 -22.65 -18.27 13.02
C TYR A 130 -23.91 -17.70 13.68
N LEU A 131 -24.15 -16.38 13.56
CA LEU A 131 -25.38 -15.73 14.03
C LEU A 131 -26.63 -16.39 13.42
N ASN A 132 -26.64 -16.63 12.11
CA ASN A 132 -27.75 -17.30 11.43
C ASN A 132 -28.01 -18.72 11.97
N ASP A 133 -26.94 -19.47 12.24
CA ASP A 133 -27.07 -20.82 12.77
C ASP A 133 -27.57 -20.84 14.22
N VAL A 134 -27.12 -19.89 15.04
CA VAL A 134 -27.63 -19.67 16.40
C VAL A 134 -29.10 -19.28 16.39
N VAL A 135 -29.52 -18.34 15.54
CA VAL A 135 -30.93 -17.93 15.43
C VAL A 135 -31.81 -19.14 15.10
N ARG A 136 -31.38 -20.01 14.18
CA ARG A 136 -32.11 -21.27 13.89
C ARG A 136 -32.11 -22.22 15.08
N ALA A 137 -31.00 -22.34 15.81
CA ALA A 137 -30.89 -23.20 16.98
C ALA A 137 -31.86 -22.78 18.10
N ILE A 138 -31.93 -21.47 18.38
CA ILE A 138 -32.90 -20.88 19.33
C ILE A 138 -34.33 -21.23 18.91
N LEU A 139 -34.72 -20.92 17.67
CA LEU A 139 -36.09 -21.20 17.20
C LEU A 139 -36.43 -22.70 17.21
N ARG A 140 -35.45 -23.59 16.97
CA ARG A 140 -35.64 -25.04 17.07
C ARG A 140 -35.83 -25.49 18.52
N GLU A 141 -35.15 -24.85 19.46
CA GLU A 141 -35.25 -25.18 20.87
C GLU A 141 -36.64 -24.88 21.44
N TYR A 142 -37.24 -23.73 21.10
CA TYR A 142 -38.64 -23.44 21.46
C TYR A 142 -39.60 -24.51 20.92
N LYS A 143 -39.42 -24.93 19.66
CA LYS A 143 -40.23 -26.02 19.06
C LYS A 143 -40.03 -27.35 19.78
N ARG A 144 -38.83 -27.62 20.28
CA ARG A 144 -38.52 -28.83 21.06
C ARG A 144 -39.24 -28.78 22.41
N GLN A 145 -39.13 -27.67 23.14
CA GLN A 145 -39.75 -27.51 24.46
C GLN A 145 -41.27 -27.48 24.40
N LYS A 146 -41.87 -26.97 23.31
CA LYS A 146 -43.33 -27.04 23.06
C LYS A 146 -43.90 -28.46 23.16
N LYS A 147 -43.11 -29.48 22.80
CA LYS A 147 -43.53 -30.88 22.89
C LYS A 147 -43.78 -31.31 24.34
N SER A 148 -43.02 -30.75 25.29
CA SER A 148 -43.15 -31.04 26.71
C SER A 148 -44.07 -30.06 27.42
N ASN A 149 -44.01 -28.76 27.07
CA ASN A 149 -44.86 -27.71 27.61
C ASN A 149 -45.81 -27.19 26.53
N LYS A 150 -47.05 -27.69 26.53
CA LYS A 150 -48.08 -27.30 25.54
C LYS A 150 -48.50 -25.84 25.63
N GLN A 151 -48.23 -25.14 26.74
CA GLN A 151 -48.58 -23.72 26.91
C GLN A 151 -47.53 -22.76 26.34
N LEU A 152 -46.30 -23.22 26.07
CA LEU A 152 -45.23 -22.40 25.49
C LEU A 152 -45.63 -21.86 24.10
N VAL A 153 -45.45 -20.58 23.79
CA VAL A 153 -45.64 -20.08 22.42
C VAL A 153 -44.34 -20.25 21.62
N ILE A 154 -44.45 -20.61 20.34
CA ILE A 154 -43.28 -20.82 19.49
C ILE A 154 -43.01 -19.51 18.74
N PRO A 155 -41.95 -18.75 19.09
CA PRO A 155 -41.63 -17.53 18.39
C PRO A 155 -41.29 -17.80 16.93
N HIS A 156 -41.69 -16.88 16.05
CA HIS A 156 -41.36 -16.93 14.63
C HIS A 156 -39.98 -16.33 14.30
N SER A 157 -39.53 -15.37 15.12
CA SER A 157 -38.28 -14.62 14.95
C SER A 157 -37.55 -14.39 16.28
N VAL A 158 -36.29 -13.98 16.19
CA VAL A 158 -35.45 -13.54 17.31
C VAL A 158 -35.22 -12.03 17.18
N VAL A 159 -35.39 -11.29 18.28
CA VAL A 159 -35.05 -9.86 18.35
C VAL A 159 -33.54 -9.73 18.50
N ILE A 160 -32.91 -8.87 17.70
CA ILE A 160 -31.48 -8.63 17.79
C ILE A 160 -31.23 -7.30 18.50
N VAL A 161 -30.38 -7.31 19.52
CA VAL A 161 -29.79 -6.09 20.06
C VAL A 161 -28.29 -6.14 19.82
N ALA A 162 -27.78 -5.23 19.01
CA ALA A 162 -26.42 -5.30 18.52
C ALA A 162 -25.64 -4.04 18.88
N HIS A 163 -24.37 -4.21 19.23
CA HIS A 163 -23.48 -3.10 19.55
C HIS A 163 -22.38 -2.97 18.50
N SER A 164 -22.11 -1.73 18.07
CA SER A 164 -20.98 -1.42 17.19
C SER A 164 -21.02 -2.31 15.92
N MET A 165 -19.91 -2.98 15.58
CA MET A 165 -19.84 -3.89 14.43
C MET A 165 -20.83 -5.07 14.49
N GLY A 166 -21.39 -5.41 15.66
CA GLY A 166 -22.39 -6.46 15.79
C GLY A 166 -23.66 -6.18 14.98
N GLY A 167 -24.01 -4.90 14.76
CA GLY A 167 -25.16 -4.55 13.92
C GLY A 167 -24.86 -4.74 12.43
N ILE A 168 -23.60 -4.56 12.02
CA ILE A 168 -23.14 -4.89 10.67
C ILE A 168 -23.12 -6.41 10.46
N VAL A 169 -22.73 -7.18 11.48
CA VAL A 169 -22.85 -8.64 11.49
C VAL A 169 -24.31 -9.07 11.31
N ALA A 170 -25.24 -8.48 12.08
CA ALA A 170 -26.67 -8.77 11.97
C ALA A 170 -27.22 -8.48 10.58
N ARG A 171 -26.93 -7.30 10.03
CA ARG A 171 -27.35 -6.95 8.68
C ARG A 171 -26.73 -7.86 7.61
N THR A 172 -25.44 -8.20 7.76
CA THR A 172 -24.76 -9.10 6.83
C THR A 172 -25.38 -10.49 6.87
N ALA A 173 -25.78 -10.99 8.04
CA ALA A 173 -26.41 -12.29 8.19
C ALA A 173 -27.69 -12.43 7.36
N GLU A 174 -28.49 -11.37 7.23
CA GLU A 174 -29.69 -11.35 6.38
C GLU A 174 -29.38 -11.53 4.88
N LEU A 175 -28.17 -11.19 4.45
CA LEU A 175 -27.72 -11.30 3.06
C LEU A 175 -27.07 -12.65 2.73
N LEU A 176 -26.77 -13.47 3.74
CA LEU A 176 -26.09 -14.74 3.53
C LEU A 176 -27.06 -15.86 3.11
N PRO A 177 -26.58 -16.86 2.34
CA PRO A 177 -27.42 -17.99 1.89
C PRO A 177 -28.02 -18.81 3.04
N ASN A 178 -27.36 -18.81 4.20
CA ASN A 178 -27.85 -19.48 5.40
C ASN A 178 -28.80 -18.61 6.24
N TYR A 179 -29.34 -17.51 5.69
CA TYR A 179 -30.42 -16.79 6.37
C TYR A 179 -31.73 -17.58 6.31
N LYS A 180 -32.46 -17.65 7.43
CA LYS A 180 -33.84 -18.14 7.44
C LYS A 180 -34.76 -16.93 7.28
N LYS A 181 -35.48 -16.84 6.16
CA LYS A 181 -36.40 -15.72 5.92
C LYS A 181 -37.32 -15.46 7.12
N ARG A 182 -37.44 -14.18 7.49
CA ARG A 182 -38.24 -13.69 8.64
C ARG A 182 -37.79 -14.20 10.01
N SER A 183 -36.60 -14.78 10.14
CA SER A 183 -36.10 -15.18 11.46
C SER A 183 -35.54 -14.03 12.28
N ILE A 184 -35.20 -12.92 11.63
CA ILE A 184 -34.88 -11.62 12.26
C ILE A 184 -35.93 -10.64 11.74
N GLN A 185 -36.56 -9.88 12.63
CA GLN A 185 -37.64 -8.94 12.27
C GLN A 185 -37.52 -7.58 12.98
N HIS A 186 -36.66 -7.47 13.99
CA HIS A 186 -36.46 -6.25 14.76
C HIS A 186 -35.03 -6.21 15.30
N VAL A 187 -34.31 -5.15 14.95
CA VAL A 187 -32.89 -4.95 15.27
C VAL A 187 -32.74 -3.60 15.96
N VAL A 188 -32.23 -3.61 17.19
CA VAL A 188 -31.80 -2.41 17.91
C VAL A 188 -30.29 -2.31 17.83
N GLY A 189 -29.78 -1.31 17.11
CA GLY A 189 -28.36 -1.04 16.95
C GLY A 189 -27.89 0.07 17.91
N LEU A 190 -26.88 -0.23 18.73
CA LEU A 190 -26.25 0.72 19.64
C LEU A 190 -24.88 1.13 19.09
N GLY A 191 -24.74 2.36 18.60
CA GLY A 191 -23.49 2.90 18.06
C GLY A 191 -22.99 2.14 16.83
N VAL A 192 -23.90 1.63 15.99
CA VAL A 192 -23.56 0.80 14.83
C VAL A 192 -23.22 1.70 13.64
N PRO A 193 -22.05 1.55 13.00
CA PRO A 193 -21.65 2.36 11.85
C PRO A 193 -22.33 1.89 10.54
N TYR A 194 -23.65 2.01 10.42
CA TYR A 194 -24.39 1.51 9.24
C TYR A 194 -24.03 2.21 7.92
N GLU A 195 -23.62 3.48 7.96
CA GLU A 195 -23.38 4.29 6.75
C GLU A 195 -22.03 3.98 6.08
N ASN A 196 -20.96 3.88 6.85
CA ASN A 196 -19.61 3.57 6.35
C ASN A 196 -18.72 3.03 7.49
N PRO A 197 -17.71 2.20 7.20
CA PRO A 197 -16.83 1.66 8.23
C PRO A 197 -15.93 2.74 8.86
N SER A 198 -15.74 2.67 10.18
CA SER A 198 -14.78 3.54 10.90
C SER A 198 -13.32 3.35 10.41
N PHE A 199 -12.99 2.15 9.92
CA PHE A 199 -11.68 1.80 9.36
C PHE A 199 -11.81 1.31 7.91
N PRO A 200 -11.73 2.19 6.90
CA PRO A 200 -12.07 1.87 5.50
C PRO A 200 -10.90 1.25 4.69
N PHE A 201 -9.85 0.76 5.34
CA PHE A 201 -8.63 0.28 4.65
C PHE A 201 -8.61 -1.21 4.34
N ASP A 202 -9.64 -1.97 4.67
CA ASP A 202 -9.77 -3.39 4.31
C ASP A 202 -10.73 -3.56 3.12
N ALA A 203 -10.32 -4.34 2.12
CA ALA A 203 -11.10 -4.53 0.89
C ALA A 203 -12.40 -5.31 1.15
N GLU A 204 -12.32 -6.36 1.98
CA GLU A 204 -13.48 -7.19 2.32
C GLU A 204 -14.51 -6.44 3.16
N MET A 205 -14.06 -5.59 4.09
CA MET A 205 -14.92 -4.66 4.81
C MET A 205 -15.72 -3.78 3.86
N ASN A 206 -15.05 -3.15 2.88
CA ASN A 206 -15.75 -2.31 1.90
C ASN A 206 -16.75 -3.13 1.05
N ALA A 207 -16.41 -4.37 0.68
CA ALA A 207 -17.31 -5.25 -0.05
C ALA A 207 -18.56 -5.63 0.76
N VAL A 208 -18.44 -5.79 2.09
CA VAL A 208 -19.60 -5.97 2.99
C VAL A 208 -20.54 -4.77 2.90
N TYR A 209 -20.02 -3.55 3.06
CA TYR A 209 -20.83 -2.33 3.00
C TYR A 209 -21.49 -2.12 1.63
N ASP A 210 -20.76 -2.37 0.54
CA ASP A 210 -21.33 -2.30 -0.82
C ASP A 210 -22.54 -3.22 -0.98
N ARG A 211 -22.47 -4.45 -0.45
CA ARG A 211 -23.59 -5.40 -0.48
C ARG A 211 -24.77 -4.89 0.36
N ILE A 212 -24.50 -4.33 1.54
CA ILE A 212 -25.54 -3.74 2.39
C ILE A 212 -26.26 -2.61 1.63
N HIS A 213 -25.52 -1.65 1.08
CA HIS A 213 -26.10 -0.51 0.38
C HIS A 213 -26.85 -0.92 -0.90
N ALA A 214 -26.34 -1.90 -1.65
CA ALA A 214 -27.01 -2.44 -2.85
C ALA A 214 -28.32 -3.18 -2.56
N THR A 215 -28.63 -3.45 -1.29
CA THR A 215 -29.87 -4.12 -0.84
C THR A 215 -30.82 -3.19 -0.11
N LYS A 216 -30.54 -1.88 -0.06
CA LYS A 216 -31.46 -0.88 0.49
C LYS A 216 -32.86 -1.03 -0.13
N GLY A 217 -33.88 -1.08 0.72
CA GLY A 217 -35.29 -1.16 0.30
C GLY A 217 -35.71 -2.47 -0.35
N LYS A 218 -34.92 -3.55 -0.23
CA LYS A 218 -35.29 -4.89 -0.73
C LYS A 218 -35.88 -5.82 0.33
N ASP A 219 -35.79 -5.48 1.61
CA ASP A 219 -36.38 -6.25 2.70
C ASP A 219 -37.46 -5.43 3.37
N ASP A 220 -38.74 -5.79 3.15
CA ASP A 220 -39.90 -5.01 3.58
C ASP A 220 -40.29 -5.21 5.05
N GLN A 221 -39.63 -6.12 5.80
CA GLN A 221 -40.18 -6.65 7.05
C GLN A 221 -39.33 -6.41 8.31
N VAL A 222 -38.03 -6.13 8.16
CA VAL A 222 -37.14 -5.91 9.30
C VAL A 222 -37.20 -4.45 9.74
N VAL A 223 -37.44 -4.23 11.03
CA VAL A 223 -37.41 -2.90 11.65
C VAL A 223 -36.03 -2.63 12.25
N TYR A 224 -35.42 -1.50 11.92
CA TYR A 224 -34.11 -1.08 12.43
C TYR A 224 -34.23 0.18 13.30
N VAL A 225 -33.86 0.05 14.57
CA VAL A 225 -33.76 1.17 15.51
C VAL A 225 -32.28 1.44 15.77
N SER A 226 -31.74 2.50 15.18
CA SER A 226 -30.34 2.90 15.38
C SER A 226 -30.25 3.95 16.49
N ILE A 227 -29.35 3.78 17.46
CA ILE A 227 -29.13 4.74 18.54
C ILE A 227 -27.66 5.16 18.53
N ALA A 228 -27.42 6.45 18.34
CA ALA A 228 -26.10 7.06 18.30
C ALA A 228 -25.70 7.61 19.68
N GLY A 229 -24.43 7.45 20.07
CA GLY A 229 -23.92 7.97 21.35
C GLY A 229 -23.71 9.49 21.38
N GLY A 230 -23.53 10.11 20.20
CA GLY A 230 -23.26 11.54 20.07
C GLY A 230 -21.77 11.88 20.06
N HIS A 231 -21.43 13.14 20.33
CA HIS A 231 -20.06 13.63 20.11
C HIS A 231 -19.01 12.88 20.95
N LYS A 232 -19.41 12.36 22.12
CA LYS A 232 -18.56 11.59 23.03
C LYS A 232 -18.19 10.19 22.52
N ASP A 233 -18.91 9.66 21.53
CA ASP A 233 -18.50 8.45 20.82
C ASP A 233 -17.35 8.75 19.85
N THR A 234 -16.12 8.54 20.34
CA THR A 234 -14.90 8.77 19.56
C THR A 234 -14.44 7.55 18.76
N LEU A 235 -15.07 6.38 18.95
CA LEU A 235 -14.74 5.15 18.23
C LEU A 235 -15.61 5.00 16.97
N VAL A 236 -16.91 5.25 17.10
CA VAL A 236 -17.85 5.32 16.00
C VAL A 236 -18.42 6.73 15.96
N GLN A 237 -18.05 7.46 14.92
CA GLN A 237 -18.56 8.82 14.75
C GLN A 237 -20.07 8.76 14.52
N THR A 238 -20.80 9.66 15.18
CA THR A 238 -22.26 9.74 15.12
C THR A 238 -22.80 9.72 13.68
N SER A 239 -22.17 10.46 12.75
CA SER A 239 -22.63 10.50 11.36
C SER A 239 -22.52 9.15 10.63
N LEU A 240 -21.65 8.25 11.08
CA LEU A 240 -21.55 6.88 10.55
C LEU A 240 -22.71 5.99 11.00
N THR A 241 -23.47 6.37 12.03
CA THR A 241 -24.63 5.58 12.51
C THR A 241 -25.92 5.90 11.77
N SER A 242 -25.84 6.76 10.75
CA SER A 242 -26.95 7.02 9.84
C SER A 242 -27.44 5.74 9.19
N ILE A 243 -28.75 5.66 8.98
CA ILE A 243 -29.47 4.51 8.41
C ILE A 243 -29.89 4.75 6.96
N ASP A 244 -29.48 5.87 6.38
CA ASP A 244 -29.97 6.37 5.10
C ASP A 244 -29.62 5.46 3.94
N THR A 245 -28.51 4.74 4.05
CA THR A 245 -28.02 3.76 3.10
C THR A 245 -28.44 2.33 3.46
N LEU A 246 -29.00 2.10 4.65
CA LEU A 246 -29.40 0.79 5.16
C LEU A 246 -30.83 0.41 4.74
N ALA A 247 -31.80 1.27 5.05
CA ALA A 247 -33.23 0.97 4.92
C ALA A 247 -34.06 2.24 4.63
N ASN A 248 -35.32 2.07 4.26
CA ASN A 248 -36.23 3.19 4.03
C ASN A 248 -36.78 3.75 5.37
N SER A 249 -37.25 5.00 5.37
CA SER A 249 -37.80 5.67 6.55
C SER A 249 -39.05 4.97 7.13
N SER A 250 -39.73 4.14 6.35
CA SER A 250 -40.84 3.28 6.77
C SER A 250 -40.41 2.06 7.58
N GLN A 251 -39.10 1.82 7.72
CA GLN A 251 -38.55 0.59 8.31
C GLN A 251 -37.47 0.88 9.35
N ALA A 252 -36.89 2.07 9.30
CA ALA A 252 -35.79 2.42 10.15
C ALA A 252 -35.87 3.88 10.58
N PHE A 253 -35.37 4.14 11.78
CA PHE A 253 -35.04 5.49 12.22
C PHE A 253 -33.75 5.48 13.03
N VAL A 254 -33.17 6.66 13.20
CA VAL A 254 -32.02 6.87 14.07
C VAL A 254 -32.40 7.85 15.18
N ALA A 255 -31.99 7.54 16.41
CA ALA A 255 -32.09 8.39 17.57
C ALA A 255 -30.67 8.79 18.03
N LEU A 256 -30.56 10.01 18.55
CA LEU A 256 -29.34 10.50 19.18
C LEU A 256 -29.57 10.46 20.69
N ALA A 257 -28.72 9.75 21.43
CA ALA A 257 -28.88 9.52 22.86
C ALA A 257 -29.13 10.83 23.64
N SER A 258 -28.36 11.88 23.36
CA SER A 258 -28.51 13.15 24.06
C SER A 258 -29.73 13.98 23.71
N ALA A 259 -30.37 13.69 22.57
CA ALA A 259 -31.63 14.31 22.19
C ALA A 259 -32.84 13.51 22.71
N MET A 260 -32.65 12.28 23.20
CA MET A 260 -33.73 11.46 23.74
C MET A 260 -34.17 12.02 25.10
N PRO A 261 -35.48 12.28 25.32
CA PRO A 261 -35.95 12.89 26.56
C PRO A 261 -35.63 12.13 27.84
N THR A 262 -35.50 10.81 27.77
CA THR A 262 -35.16 9.96 28.91
C THR A 262 -33.67 9.92 29.23
N VAL A 263 -32.80 10.28 28.27
CA VAL A 263 -31.34 10.13 28.38
C VAL A 263 -30.65 11.48 28.54
N GLN A 264 -30.95 12.46 27.67
CA GLN A 264 -30.51 13.86 27.75
C GLN A 264 -29.01 14.09 28.04
N THR A 265 -28.16 13.14 27.65
CA THR A 265 -26.71 13.21 27.90
C THR A 265 -25.93 12.49 26.81
N PRO A 266 -24.73 12.98 26.42
CA PRO A 266 -23.85 12.26 25.52
C PRO A 266 -23.37 10.96 26.15
N VAL A 267 -23.31 9.92 25.32
CA VAL A 267 -22.95 8.57 25.71
C VAL A 267 -21.74 8.15 24.87
N ASP A 268 -20.62 7.84 25.52
CA ASP A 268 -19.47 7.28 24.81
C ASP A 268 -19.76 5.87 24.27
N HIS A 269 -18.88 5.37 23.40
CA HIS A 269 -19.09 4.10 22.70
C HIS A 269 -19.39 2.91 23.62
N PHE A 270 -18.73 2.86 24.78
CA PHE A 270 -18.89 1.76 25.74
C PHE A 270 -20.06 2.03 26.69
N CYS A 271 -20.32 3.29 27.01
CA CYS A 271 -21.44 3.73 27.82
C CYS A 271 -22.79 3.33 27.23
N LEU A 272 -22.89 3.20 25.90
CA LEU A 272 -24.05 2.64 25.21
C LEU A 272 -24.50 1.27 25.77
N LEU A 273 -23.59 0.51 26.41
CA LEU A 273 -23.81 -0.84 26.94
C LEU A 273 -24.11 -0.90 28.45
N TRP A 274 -24.02 0.20 29.18
CA TRP A 274 -24.29 0.20 30.62
C TRP A 274 -25.09 1.39 31.11
N CYS A 275 -25.39 2.33 30.23
CA CYS A 275 -26.12 3.52 30.60
C CYS A 275 -27.53 3.22 31.07
N HIS A 276 -27.82 3.54 32.34
CA HIS A 276 -29.10 3.21 32.97
C HIS A 276 -30.27 3.80 32.21
N GLN A 277 -30.25 5.11 31.98
CA GLN A 277 -31.32 5.84 31.31
C GLN A 277 -31.61 5.27 29.92
N LEU A 278 -30.54 5.05 29.14
CA LEU A 278 -30.64 4.55 27.76
C LEU A 278 -31.15 3.10 27.72
N LEU A 279 -30.56 2.20 28.50
CA LEU A 279 -30.93 0.79 28.43
C LEU A 279 -32.30 0.54 29.04
N LYS A 280 -32.74 1.37 30.00
CA LYS A 280 -34.10 1.36 30.51
C LYS A 280 -35.10 1.67 29.40
N VAL A 281 -34.93 2.78 28.67
CA VAL A 281 -35.87 3.14 27.58
C VAL A 281 -35.80 2.16 26.40
N VAL A 282 -34.64 1.58 26.11
CA VAL A 282 -34.52 0.49 25.12
C VAL A 282 -35.30 -0.75 25.55
N ALA A 283 -35.19 -1.18 26.81
CA ALA A 283 -35.95 -2.30 27.34
C ALA A 283 -37.46 -2.02 27.34
N GLU A 284 -37.87 -0.80 27.70
CA GLU A 284 -39.27 -0.36 27.63
C GLU A 284 -39.81 -0.38 26.19
N SER A 285 -39.00 0.04 25.21
CA SER A 285 -39.36 -0.03 23.78
C SER A 285 -39.59 -1.47 23.32
N LEU A 286 -38.73 -2.40 23.75
CA LEU A 286 -38.87 -3.81 23.45
C LEU A 286 -40.11 -4.40 24.14
N TYR A 287 -40.32 -4.07 25.42
CA TYR A 287 -41.49 -4.49 26.20
C TYR A 287 -42.80 -4.09 25.51
N LYS A 288 -42.92 -2.83 25.08
CA LYS A 288 -44.12 -2.35 24.37
C LYS A 288 -44.29 -2.94 22.96
N SER A 289 -43.22 -3.46 22.37
CA SER A 289 -43.25 -4.11 21.05
C SER A 289 -43.66 -5.58 21.12
N VAL A 290 -44.02 -6.10 22.30
CA VAL A 290 -44.46 -7.48 22.53
C VAL A 290 -45.95 -7.49 22.85
N ASP A 291 -46.68 -8.37 22.19
CA ASP A 291 -48.05 -8.73 22.56
C ASP A 291 -47.98 -9.66 23.78
N LEU A 292 -48.53 -9.19 24.90
CA LEU A 292 -48.46 -9.89 26.19
C LEU A 292 -49.32 -11.15 26.25
N GLU A 293 -50.36 -11.25 25.41
CA GLU A 293 -51.23 -12.43 25.35
C GLU A 293 -50.54 -13.56 24.59
N THR A 294 -49.98 -13.24 23.43
CA THR A 294 -49.28 -14.22 22.58
C THR A 294 -47.82 -14.43 23.00
N ARG A 295 -47.24 -13.51 23.78
CA ARG A 295 -45.79 -13.45 24.09
C ARG A 295 -44.94 -13.50 22.82
N GLU A 296 -45.42 -12.83 21.77
CA GLU A 296 -44.73 -12.65 20.51
C GLU A 296 -44.50 -11.17 20.21
N LEU A 297 -43.55 -10.90 19.33
CA LEU A 297 -43.36 -9.54 18.83
C LEU A 297 -44.58 -9.12 17.99
N VAL A 298 -45.03 -7.88 18.14
CA VAL A 298 -46.12 -7.31 17.33
C VAL A 298 -45.86 -7.59 15.84
N SER A 299 -46.85 -8.15 15.15
CA SER A 299 -46.67 -8.71 13.80
C SER A 299 -46.41 -7.65 12.73
N ASP A 300 -47.09 -6.50 12.81
CA ASP A 300 -46.94 -5.39 11.86
C ASP A 300 -45.62 -4.61 12.10
N PRO A 301 -44.69 -4.59 11.11
CA PRO A 301 -43.45 -3.82 11.21
C PRO A 301 -43.67 -2.32 11.39
N THR A 302 -44.74 -1.76 10.80
CA THR A 302 -45.04 -0.32 10.90
C THR A 302 -45.39 0.03 12.34
N MET A 303 -46.27 -0.76 12.97
CA MET A 303 -46.63 -0.59 14.38
C MET A 303 -45.41 -0.74 15.30
N ARG A 304 -44.52 -1.72 15.07
CA ARG A 304 -43.26 -1.86 15.83
C ARG A 304 -42.37 -0.62 15.73
N LEU A 305 -42.25 -0.05 14.52
CA LEU A 305 -41.46 1.16 14.29
C LEU A 305 -42.08 2.36 15.02
N THR A 306 -43.40 2.52 14.96
CA THR A 306 -44.14 3.57 15.66
C THR A 306 -43.96 3.47 17.17
N ILE A 307 -44.14 2.29 17.75
CA ILE A 307 -43.90 2.04 19.19
C ILE A 307 -42.49 2.47 19.58
N ALA A 308 -41.48 2.08 18.81
CA ALA A 308 -40.10 2.45 19.09
C ALA A 308 -39.88 3.97 19.01
N LYS A 309 -40.39 4.64 17.97
CA LYS A 309 -40.31 6.11 17.86
C LYS A 309 -40.95 6.80 19.06
N GLU A 310 -42.16 6.40 19.43
CA GLU A 310 -42.90 6.98 20.55
C GLU A 310 -42.15 6.83 21.87
N VAL A 311 -41.63 5.63 22.16
CA VAL A 311 -40.90 5.37 23.41
C VAL A 311 -39.58 6.12 23.46
N LEU A 312 -38.80 6.11 22.37
CA LEU A 312 -37.49 6.76 22.35
C LEU A 312 -37.58 8.29 22.30
N PHE A 313 -38.63 8.85 21.70
CA PHE A 313 -38.83 10.31 21.57
C PHE A 313 -39.80 10.90 22.60
N GLY A 314 -40.38 10.09 23.49
CA GLY A 314 -41.23 10.55 24.59
C GLY A 314 -42.67 10.91 24.20
N GLY A 315 -43.20 10.35 23.11
CA GLY A 315 -44.59 10.53 22.68
C GLY A 315 -45.58 9.71 23.51
N ALA A 316 -46.67 10.32 23.97
CA ALA A 316 -47.78 9.62 24.64
C ALA A 316 -48.83 9.16 23.62
N MET A 317 -49.40 7.97 23.82
CA MET A 317 -50.50 7.43 23.01
C MET A 317 -51.75 8.31 23.16
N GLY A 318 -52.06 9.10 22.12
CA GLY A 318 -53.29 9.89 22.00
C GLY A 318 -53.59 10.18 20.54
N ALA A 319 -54.79 9.83 20.08
CA ALA A 319 -55.23 10.01 18.70
C ALA A 319 -55.40 11.50 18.37
N ASP A 320 -54.96 11.90 17.18
CA ASP A 320 -55.06 13.23 16.58
C ASP A 320 -53.97 14.25 16.99
N GLY A 321 -52.81 14.14 16.32
CA GLY A 321 -51.69 15.11 16.39
C GLY A 321 -50.31 14.53 16.70
N VAL A 322 -50.23 13.22 17.02
CA VAL A 322 -48.98 12.52 17.38
C VAL A 322 -48.10 12.22 16.16
N GLU A 323 -48.69 11.89 15.01
CA GLU A 323 -47.94 11.50 13.81
C GLU A 323 -47.05 12.65 13.28
N LEU A 324 -47.60 13.87 13.17
CA LEU A 324 -46.87 15.06 12.71
C LEU A 324 -45.71 15.46 13.66
N LYS A 325 -45.91 15.34 14.98
CA LYS A 325 -44.86 15.62 15.99
C LYS A 325 -43.77 14.55 15.97
N THR A 326 -44.14 13.30 15.74
CA THR A 326 -43.19 12.18 15.68
C THR A 326 -42.33 12.29 14.43
N ASP A 327 -42.90 12.62 13.27
CA ASP A 327 -42.14 12.82 12.04
C ASP A 327 -41.19 14.02 12.11
N ALA A 328 -41.62 15.13 12.72
CA ALA A 328 -40.74 16.26 13.01
C ALA A 328 -39.56 15.85 13.92
N SER A 329 -39.83 15.04 14.93
CA SER A 329 -38.79 14.51 15.84
C SER A 329 -37.82 13.58 15.11
N VAL A 330 -38.31 12.69 14.24
CA VAL A 330 -37.47 11.81 13.41
C VAL A 330 -36.53 12.62 12.54
N LEU A 331 -37.03 13.65 11.85
CA LEU A 331 -36.21 14.52 11.00
C LEU A 331 -35.15 15.28 11.81
N LEU A 332 -35.50 15.73 13.01
CA LEU A 332 -34.60 16.45 13.90
C LEU A 332 -33.49 15.54 14.46
N HIS A 333 -33.82 14.33 14.90
CA HIS A 333 -32.82 13.35 15.32
C HIS A 333 -31.89 12.95 14.18
N ARG A 334 -32.44 12.81 12.96
CA ARG A 334 -31.66 12.56 11.75
C ARG A 334 -30.67 13.69 11.47
N SER A 335 -31.07 14.96 11.60
CA SER A 335 -30.14 16.09 11.42
C SER A 335 -29.06 16.11 12.49
N TYR A 336 -29.38 15.89 13.77
CA TYR A 336 -28.37 15.83 14.83
C TYR A 336 -27.34 14.72 14.62
N VAL A 337 -27.76 13.57 14.09
CA VAL A 337 -26.85 12.47 13.75
C VAL A 337 -25.93 12.84 12.60
N GLN A 338 -26.45 13.52 11.57
CA GLN A 338 -25.65 14.02 10.44
C GLN A 338 -24.63 15.07 10.87
N ASP A 339 -25.03 16.02 11.74
CA ASP A 339 -24.14 17.02 12.33
C ASP A 339 -23.16 16.41 13.33
N GLY A 340 -23.57 15.33 13.98
CA GLY A 340 -22.79 14.48 14.84
C GLY A 340 -22.83 14.84 16.33
N TYR A 341 -23.75 15.71 16.74
CA TYR A 341 -23.97 16.19 18.11
C TYR A 341 -25.37 16.82 18.25
N HIS A 342 -25.80 16.99 19.49
CA HIS A 342 -26.95 17.82 19.83
C HIS A 342 -26.48 19.25 20.15
N SER A 343 -27.22 20.28 19.72
CA SER A 343 -26.81 21.70 19.83
C SER A 343 -26.33 22.09 21.23
N ASP A 344 -27.01 21.58 22.25
CA ASP A 344 -26.76 21.95 23.64
C ASP A 344 -25.48 21.30 24.20
N GLU A 345 -25.04 20.18 23.63
CA GLU A 345 -23.79 19.52 24.03
C GLU A 345 -22.56 20.28 23.53
N TYR A 346 -22.67 20.88 22.34
CA TYR A 346 -21.55 21.55 21.69
C TYR A 346 -21.01 22.70 22.56
N ALA A 347 -21.91 23.48 23.15
CA ALA A 347 -21.56 24.54 24.08
C ALA A 347 -20.84 24.00 25.34
N GLY A 348 -21.21 22.81 25.80
CA GLY A 348 -20.63 22.16 26.98
C GLY A 348 -19.19 21.67 26.81
N TYR A 349 -18.78 21.29 25.59
CA TYR A 349 -17.43 20.75 25.35
C TYR A 349 -16.30 21.79 25.37
N ALA A 350 -16.65 23.09 25.28
CA ALA A 350 -15.68 24.18 25.21
C ALA A 350 -14.55 23.93 24.18
N LEU A 351 -14.93 23.47 22.98
CA LEU A 351 -13.99 23.11 21.91
C LEU A 351 -13.13 24.32 21.51
N LEU A 352 -11.83 24.08 21.37
CA LEU A 352 -10.83 25.07 20.97
C LEU A 352 -10.90 25.34 19.46
N LEU A 353 -11.24 24.33 18.66
CA LEU A 353 -11.41 24.49 17.22
C LEU A 353 -12.82 24.93 16.86
N PRO A 354 -12.98 25.75 15.79
CA PRO A 354 -14.28 26.04 15.22
C PRO A 354 -14.99 24.75 14.79
N TYR A 355 -16.30 24.70 14.96
CA TYR A 355 -17.14 23.53 14.70
C TYR A 355 -16.81 22.82 13.38
N PHE A 356 -16.81 23.57 12.28
CA PHE A 356 -16.52 23.03 10.94
C PHE A 356 -15.18 22.30 10.90
N LEU A 357 -14.15 22.81 11.58
CA LEU A 357 -12.81 22.23 11.54
C LEU A 357 -12.70 20.99 12.43
N THR A 358 -13.33 20.99 13.60
CA THR A 358 -13.46 19.79 14.45
C THR A 358 -14.21 18.69 13.72
N ASN A 359 -15.33 19.03 13.08
CA ASN A 359 -16.13 18.08 12.32
C ASN A 359 -15.37 17.53 11.11
N LEU A 360 -14.68 18.40 10.35
CA LEU A 360 -13.88 18.00 9.19
C LEU A 360 -12.73 17.06 9.59
N LEU A 361 -11.95 17.41 10.61
CA LEU A 361 -10.84 16.58 11.06
C LEU A 361 -11.31 15.25 11.65
N ARG A 362 -12.46 15.24 12.34
CA ARG A 362 -13.07 14.01 12.84
C ARG A 362 -13.50 13.14 11.66
N THR A 363 -14.43 13.62 10.83
CA THR A 363 -15.08 12.82 9.77
C THR A 363 -14.18 12.45 8.60
N ARG A 364 -13.13 13.25 8.32
CA ARG A 364 -12.25 13.04 7.16
C ARG A 364 -10.80 12.73 7.55
N PHE A 365 -10.52 12.33 8.80
CA PHE A 365 -9.16 11.98 9.21
C PHE A 365 -8.52 10.92 8.31
N MET A 366 -9.25 9.84 8.01
CA MET A 366 -8.73 8.75 7.15
C MET A 366 -8.46 9.23 5.71
N THR A 367 -9.23 10.22 5.23
CA THR A 367 -9.00 10.87 3.93
C THR A 367 -7.66 11.59 3.86
N VAL A 368 -7.16 12.14 4.98
CA VAL A 368 -5.83 12.77 5.04
C VAL A 368 -4.74 11.75 4.70
N VAL A 369 -4.85 10.51 5.18
CA VAL A 369 -3.90 9.42 4.90
C VAL A 369 -3.90 9.08 3.41
N VAL A 370 -5.08 9.01 2.79
CA VAL A 370 -5.27 8.78 1.34
C VAL A 370 -4.57 9.88 0.53
N ILE A 371 -4.79 11.15 0.89
CA ILE A 371 -4.16 12.31 0.24
C ILE A 371 -2.63 12.27 0.40
N MET A 372 -2.13 11.98 1.61
CA MET A 372 -0.70 11.88 1.87
C MET A 372 -0.05 10.78 1.02
N TYR A 373 -0.69 9.63 0.86
CA TYR A 373 -0.16 8.53 0.04
C TYR A 373 -0.12 8.91 -1.45
N ALA A 374 -1.18 9.53 -1.98
CA ALA A 374 -1.20 10.06 -3.34
C ALA A 374 -0.09 11.10 -3.57
N LEU A 375 0.11 12.01 -2.61
CA LEU A 375 1.21 12.99 -2.63
C LEU A 375 2.58 12.32 -2.61
N ALA A 376 2.78 11.29 -1.79
CA ALA A 376 4.05 10.58 -1.72
C ALA A 376 4.39 9.91 -3.06
N LEU A 377 3.41 9.26 -3.71
CA LEU A 377 3.57 8.68 -5.05
C LEU A 377 3.90 9.75 -6.10
N GLN A 378 3.16 10.86 -6.10
CA GLN A 378 3.35 11.96 -7.05
C GLN A 378 4.70 12.66 -6.87
N ILE A 379 5.15 12.85 -5.63
CA ILE A 379 6.45 13.42 -5.32
C ILE A 379 7.56 12.49 -5.79
N PHE A 380 7.46 11.18 -5.55
CA PHE A 380 8.47 10.23 -6.00
C PHE A 380 8.57 10.22 -7.54
N TYR A 381 7.43 10.22 -8.24
CA TYR A 381 7.38 10.41 -9.69
C TYR A 381 8.14 11.68 -10.12
N ALA A 382 7.80 12.83 -9.53
CA ALA A 382 8.39 14.12 -9.89
C ALA A 382 9.91 14.15 -9.64
N GLN A 383 10.36 13.57 -8.52
CA GLN A 383 11.78 13.45 -8.18
C GLN A 383 12.54 12.64 -9.23
N VAL A 384 12.03 11.46 -9.59
CA VAL A 384 12.66 10.57 -10.57
C VAL A 384 12.67 11.23 -11.95
N SER A 385 11.55 11.81 -12.39
CA SER A 385 11.44 12.49 -13.68
C SER A 385 12.38 13.71 -13.80
N GLN A 386 12.40 14.58 -12.78
CA GLN A 386 13.31 15.73 -12.76
C GLN A 386 14.78 15.32 -12.73
N TRP A 387 15.09 14.25 -11.98
CA TRP A 387 16.45 13.73 -11.92
C TRP A 387 16.88 13.14 -13.27
N GLN A 388 16.00 12.39 -13.95
CA GLN A 388 16.28 11.81 -15.28
C GLN A 388 16.46 12.86 -16.38
N THR A 389 15.62 13.91 -16.43
CA THR A 389 15.68 14.95 -17.49
C THR A 389 17.00 15.71 -17.53
N ARG A 390 17.72 15.80 -16.41
CA ARG A 390 19.06 16.42 -16.36
C ARG A 390 20.10 15.67 -17.19
N PHE A 391 19.93 14.37 -17.39
CA PHE A 391 20.83 13.55 -18.19
C PHE A 391 20.50 13.63 -19.69
N SER A 392 19.27 13.96 -20.07
CA SER A 392 18.83 14.06 -21.47
C SER A 392 19.22 15.38 -22.16
N LEU A 393 19.60 16.42 -21.40
CA LEU A 393 19.87 17.78 -21.92
C LEU A 393 21.35 18.09 -22.21
N GLN A 394 22.29 17.18 -21.95
CA GLN A 394 23.72 17.43 -22.15
C GLN A 394 24.27 16.70 -23.37
N SER A 395 24.29 17.39 -24.52
CA SER A 395 24.91 16.92 -25.76
C SER A 395 26.45 16.96 -25.74
N THR A 396 27.05 17.74 -24.83
CA THR A 396 28.50 17.73 -24.53
C THR A 396 28.73 18.03 -23.05
N PRO A 397 28.73 17.02 -22.16
CA PRO A 397 28.92 17.25 -20.75
C PRO A 397 30.38 17.63 -20.44
N SER A 398 30.58 18.72 -19.68
CA SER A 398 31.89 18.99 -19.08
C SER A 398 32.16 17.92 -17.98
N PRO A 399 33.42 17.52 -17.74
CA PRO A 399 33.75 16.55 -16.69
C PRO A 399 33.33 17.00 -15.28
N GLN A 400 33.15 18.31 -15.07
CA GLN A 400 32.71 18.88 -13.80
C GLN A 400 31.19 18.76 -13.60
N ASP A 401 30.39 18.83 -14.67
CA ASP A 401 28.92 18.73 -14.57
C ASP A 401 28.42 17.30 -14.29
N LEU A 402 29.14 16.28 -14.77
CA LEU A 402 28.85 14.86 -14.47
C LEU A 402 29.12 14.45 -13.02
N SER A 403 29.80 15.31 -12.25
CA SER A 403 30.13 15.05 -10.83
C SER A 403 29.06 15.53 -9.84
N GLN A 404 28.06 16.30 -10.30
CA GLN A 404 26.99 16.84 -9.46
C GLN A 404 25.69 16.05 -9.60
N GLU A 405 25.67 14.83 -9.07
CA GLU A 405 24.41 14.14 -8.77
C GLU A 405 23.61 14.98 -7.75
N ASN A 406 22.37 15.34 -8.08
CA ASN A 406 21.49 16.11 -7.20
C ASN A 406 20.03 15.64 -7.32
N PHE A 407 19.73 14.45 -6.82
CA PHE A 407 18.38 13.95 -6.60
C PHE A 407 17.63 14.91 -5.66
N PRO A 408 16.45 15.44 -6.05
CA PRO A 408 15.76 16.42 -5.20
C PRO A 408 15.33 15.82 -3.87
N SER A 409 15.33 16.62 -2.80
CA SER A 409 14.82 16.14 -1.50
C SER A 409 13.30 16.03 -1.51
N PHE A 410 12.75 15.09 -0.73
CA PHE A 410 11.30 14.94 -0.56
C PHE A 410 10.66 16.26 -0.08
N THR A 411 11.29 16.93 0.89
CA THR A 411 10.79 18.20 1.43
C THR A 411 10.80 19.35 0.44
N SER A 412 11.76 19.39 -0.50
CA SER A 412 11.76 20.40 -1.57
C SER A 412 10.66 20.18 -2.60
N MET A 413 10.14 18.95 -2.69
CA MET A 413 9.12 18.56 -3.66
C MET A 413 7.69 18.65 -3.12
N LEU A 414 7.51 18.97 -1.82
CA LEU A 414 6.19 19.20 -1.23
C LEU A 414 5.51 20.48 -1.71
N SER A 415 6.26 21.45 -2.25
CA SER A 415 5.63 22.67 -2.78
C SER A 415 4.77 22.32 -4.01
N PRO A 416 3.49 22.77 -4.09
CA PRO A 416 2.59 22.44 -5.21
C PRO A 416 3.19 22.66 -6.59
N ALA A 417 4.01 23.70 -6.77
CA ALA A 417 4.69 23.98 -8.04
C ALA A 417 5.74 22.93 -8.43
N ALA A 418 6.33 22.23 -7.46
CA ALA A 418 7.36 21.23 -7.71
C ALA A 418 6.78 19.89 -8.22
N HIS A 419 5.67 19.42 -7.62
CA HIS A 419 5.06 18.13 -7.97
C HIS A 419 3.83 18.22 -8.89
N ALA A 420 3.44 19.42 -9.32
CA ALA A 420 2.36 19.61 -10.29
C ALA A 420 2.64 18.87 -11.62
N PRO A 421 1.68 18.07 -12.12
CA PRO A 421 1.71 17.54 -13.49
C PRO A 421 1.95 18.62 -14.55
N ALA A 422 2.63 18.25 -15.64
CA ALA A 422 3.00 19.20 -16.70
C ALA A 422 1.78 19.89 -17.35
N PHE A 423 0.66 19.19 -17.50
CA PHE A 423 -0.57 19.79 -18.06
C PHE A 423 -1.14 20.90 -17.16
N LEU A 424 -1.06 20.77 -15.83
CA LEU A 424 -1.48 21.82 -14.89
C LEU A 424 -0.55 23.02 -14.89
N LYS A 425 0.75 22.79 -15.13
CA LYS A 425 1.71 23.87 -15.36
C LYS A 425 1.36 24.64 -16.64
N ASN A 426 0.96 23.94 -17.70
CA ASN A 426 0.55 24.58 -18.96
C ASN A 426 -0.78 25.37 -18.82
N VAL A 427 -1.76 24.83 -18.08
CA VAL A 427 -3.00 25.54 -17.74
C VAL A 427 -2.71 26.77 -16.86
N ALA A 428 -1.83 26.64 -15.87
CA ALA A 428 -1.41 27.76 -15.03
C ALA A 428 -0.71 28.85 -15.85
N ASN A 429 0.16 28.47 -16.79
CA ASN A 429 0.83 29.42 -17.70
C ASN A 429 -0.19 30.13 -18.62
N ALA A 430 -1.24 29.44 -19.06
CA ALA A 430 -2.35 30.05 -19.82
C ALA A 430 -3.19 31.02 -18.97
N LEU A 431 -3.44 30.70 -17.70
CA LEU A 431 -4.13 31.59 -16.73
C LEU A 431 -3.28 32.80 -16.32
N GLN A 432 -1.95 32.65 -16.37
CA GLN A 432 -1.01 33.74 -16.08
C GLN A 432 -1.11 34.87 -17.12
N GLY A 433 -1.47 34.55 -18.37
CA GLY A 433 -1.79 35.56 -19.39
C GLY A 433 -2.99 36.46 -19.07
N ARG A 434 -3.76 36.15 -18.01
CA ARG A 434 -4.96 36.89 -17.57
C ARG A 434 -4.84 37.51 -16.17
N SER A 435 -3.72 37.35 -15.45
CA SER A 435 -3.59 37.86 -14.07
C SER A 435 -2.16 38.25 -13.67
N ASN A 436 -2.00 39.27 -12.81
CA ASN A 436 -0.70 39.76 -12.29
C ASN A 436 -0.11 38.87 -11.16
N LEU A 437 -0.45 37.57 -11.11
CA LEU A 437 -0.05 36.68 -10.02
C LEU A 437 1.27 35.93 -10.34
N GLY A 438 2.16 35.80 -9.35
CA GLY A 438 3.45 35.10 -9.52
C GLY A 438 3.29 33.61 -9.84
N THR A 439 4.21 33.04 -10.64
CA THR A 439 4.11 31.68 -11.21
C THR A 439 3.89 30.58 -10.16
N SER A 440 4.52 30.68 -8.99
CA SER A 440 4.31 29.71 -7.90
C SER A 440 2.91 29.77 -7.30
N THR A 441 2.29 30.94 -7.29
CA THR A 441 0.94 31.18 -6.76
C THR A 441 -0.11 30.70 -7.76
N THR A 442 0.08 30.99 -9.05
CA THR A 442 -0.80 30.55 -10.14
C THR A 442 -0.80 29.03 -10.31
N VAL A 443 0.37 28.39 -10.22
CA VAL A 443 0.47 26.91 -10.23
C VAL A 443 -0.16 26.31 -8.97
N GLY A 444 0.01 26.95 -7.80
CA GLY A 444 -0.67 26.53 -6.57
C GLY A 444 -2.20 26.56 -6.72
N ILE A 445 -2.76 27.63 -7.27
CA ILE A 445 -4.20 27.77 -7.53
C ILE A 445 -4.67 26.73 -8.57
N ALA A 446 -3.91 26.51 -9.64
CA ALA A 446 -4.24 25.50 -10.66
C ALA A 446 -4.22 24.07 -10.10
N VAL A 447 -3.28 23.74 -9.21
CA VAL A 447 -3.23 22.44 -8.53
C VAL A 447 -4.38 22.29 -7.54
N LEU A 448 -4.74 23.35 -6.81
CA LEU A 448 -5.86 23.31 -5.86
C LEU A 448 -7.22 23.23 -6.56
N THR A 449 -7.39 23.91 -7.70
CA THR A 449 -8.60 23.84 -8.54
C THR A 449 -8.69 22.53 -9.30
N ALA A 450 -7.57 22.00 -9.79
CA ALA A 450 -7.54 20.67 -10.39
C ALA A 450 -7.71 19.58 -9.35
N ALA A 451 -7.16 19.72 -8.14
CA ALA A 451 -7.47 18.86 -7.01
C ALA A 451 -8.99 18.88 -6.74
N ALA A 452 -9.58 20.05 -6.52
CA ALA A 452 -11.03 20.17 -6.34
C ALA A 452 -11.85 19.57 -7.49
N GLY A 453 -11.46 19.79 -8.75
CA GLY A 453 -12.14 19.24 -9.93
C GLY A 453 -11.94 17.73 -10.09
N TYR A 454 -10.72 17.24 -9.93
CA TYR A 454 -10.34 15.83 -10.05
C TYR A 454 -10.89 14.98 -8.89
N PHE A 455 -10.90 15.54 -7.68
CA PHE A 455 -11.39 14.89 -6.46
C PHE A 455 -12.91 15.05 -6.27
N GLY A 456 -13.53 16.11 -6.82
CA GLY A 456 -14.98 16.36 -6.75
C GLY A 456 -15.79 15.66 -7.85
N TYR A 457 -15.21 15.41 -9.03
CA TYR A 457 -15.92 14.84 -10.19
C TYR A 457 -16.47 13.43 -9.95
N SER A 458 -15.82 12.63 -9.10
CA SER A 458 -16.22 11.25 -8.85
C SER A 458 -17.55 11.12 -8.08
N LYS A 459 -18.01 12.15 -7.34
CA LYS A 459 -19.31 12.08 -6.63
C LYS A 459 -20.46 12.55 -7.53
N LEU A 460 -20.13 13.44 -8.47
CA LEU A 460 -21.03 13.97 -9.49
C LEU A 460 -21.47 12.91 -10.51
N LEU A 461 -20.66 11.87 -10.73
CA LEU A 461 -21.03 10.71 -11.55
C LEU A 461 -21.98 9.73 -10.84
N SER A 462 -22.18 9.85 -9.53
CA SER A 462 -23.06 8.95 -8.76
C SER A 462 -24.46 9.53 -8.49
N ASN A 463 -24.59 10.86 -8.40
CA ASN A 463 -25.87 11.50 -8.10
C ASN A 463 -26.26 12.43 -9.26
N GLY A 464 -27.20 11.97 -10.08
CA GLY A 464 -27.80 12.76 -11.16
C GLY A 464 -28.89 13.68 -10.65
N ASP A 465 -28.53 14.73 -9.91
CA ASP A 465 -29.48 15.81 -9.61
C ASP A 465 -28.86 17.21 -9.76
N ASN A 466 -29.62 18.10 -10.42
CA ASN A 466 -29.15 19.35 -11.03
C ASN A 466 -29.76 20.55 -10.32
N THR A 467 -29.06 21.10 -9.32
CA THR A 467 -28.99 22.54 -8.91
C THR A 467 -28.44 22.70 -7.47
N ASP A 468 -28.84 21.87 -6.51
CA ASP A 468 -28.19 21.77 -5.18
C ASP A 468 -26.77 21.17 -5.24
N SER A 469 -26.44 20.53 -6.36
CA SER A 469 -25.15 19.90 -6.62
C SER A 469 -24.00 20.90 -6.76
N LEU A 470 -24.24 22.15 -7.18
CA LEU A 470 -23.16 23.13 -7.32
C LEU A 470 -22.66 23.61 -5.95
N ALA A 471 -23.57 23.98 -5.04
CA ALA A 471 -23.20 24.39 -3.67
C ALA A 471 -22.59 23.23 -2.87
N ALA A 472 -23.13 22.00 -3.01
CA ALA A 472 -22.53 20.82 -2.42
C ALA A 472 -21.14 20.51 -3.00
N SER A 473 -20.95 20.68 -4.31
CA SER A 473 -19.65 20.46 -4.97
C SER A 473 -18.60 21.49 -4.56
N THR A 474 -18.99 22.76 -4.36
CA THR A 474 -18.08 23.82 -3.92
C THR A 474 -17.68 23.65 -2.45
N ALA A 475 -18.61 23.23 -1.58
CA ALA A 475 -18.30 22.88 -0.20
C ALA A 475 -17.33 21.68 -0.12
N MET A 476 -17.60 20.60 -0.85
CA MET A 476 -16.72 19.43 -0.93
C MET A 476 -15.33 19.79 -1.47
N ALA A 477 -15.25 20.63 -2.49
CA ALA A 477 -13.99 21.14 -3.03
C ALA A 477 -13.19 21.91 -1.97
N ALA A 478 -13.85 22.76 -1.17
CA ALA A 478 -13.21 23.51 -0.10
C ALA A 478 -12.68 22.58 1.01
N GLU A 479 -13.45 21.59 1.44
CA GLU A 479 -13.01 20.57 2.41
C GLU A 479 -11.75 19.85 1.93
N ILE A 480 -11.75 19.37 0.68
CA ILE A 480 -10.61 18.64 0.10
C ILE A 480 -9.37 19.55 0.00
N ILE A 481 -9.54 20.83 -0.35
CA ILE A 481 -8.45 21.81 -0.37
C ILE A 481 -7.85 21.99 1.03
N ILE A 482 -8.68 22.12 2.07
CA ILE A 482 -8.22 22.26 3.46
C ILE A 482 -7.46 21.00 3.89
N LEU A 483 -8.01 19.82 3.63
CA LEU A 483 -7.36 18.54 3.94
C LEU A 483 -6.05 18.35 3.18
N TYR A 484 -5.97 18.82 1.93
CA TYR A 484 -4.75 18.79 1.13
C TYR A 484 -3.65 19.68 1.72
N VAL A 485 -3.98 20.92 2.09
CA VAL A 485 -3.04 21.84 2.73
C VAL A 485 -2.59 21.28 4.09
N TYR A 486 -3.53 20.75 4.86
CA TYR A 486 -3.25 20.07 6.13
C TYR A 486 -2.31 18.87 5.95
N ALA A 487 -2.58 18.02 4.96
CA ALA A 487 -1.76 16.85 4.60
C ALA A 487 -0.33 17.26 4.20
N LEU A 488 -0.15 18.33 3.42
CA LEU A 488 1.18 18.84 3.06
C LEU A 488 1.99 19.25 4.28
N GLY A 489 1.39 20.03 5.19
CA GLY A 489 2.04 20.44 6.44
C GLY A 489 2.37 19.26 7.33
N LEU A 490 1.45 18.30 7.46
CA LEU A 490 1.65 17.08 8.26
C LEU A 490 2.76 16.19 7.67
N LEU A 491 2.79 16.03 6.35
CA LEU A 491 3.81 15.24 5.65
C LEU A 491 5.21 15.87 5.82
N TYR A 492 5.31 17.20 5.80
CA TYR A 492 6.55 17.92 6.13
C TYR A 492 6.96 17.67 7.60
N ALA A 493 6.03 17.85 8.54
CA ALA A 493 6.27 17.66 9.97
C ALA A 493 6.72 16.23 10.28
N LEU A 494 5.99 15.23 9.79
CA LEU A 494 6.32 13.80 9.92
C LEU A 494 7.69 13.50 9.32
N THR A 495 8.03 14.05 8.16
CA THR A 495 9.38 13.87 7.58
C THR A 495 10.48 14.37 8.52
N LYS A 496 10.26 15.50 9.22
CA LYS A 496 11.21 16.03 10.21
C LYS A 496 11.25 15.19 11.47
N VAL A 497 10.10 14.77 12.00
CA VAL A 497 10.01 13.88 13.17
C VAL A 497 10.70 12.55 12.89
N PHE A 498 10.42 11.91 11.75
CA PHE A 498 11.09 10.68 11.36
C PHE A 498 12.59 10.90 11.16
N SER A 499 13.04 12.04 10.61
CA SER A 499 14.47 12.34 10.52
C SER A 499 15.15 12.47 11.89
N LEU A 500 14.45 12.98 12.91
CA LEU A 500 14.94 13.06 14.29
C LEU A 500 14.96 11.67 14.94
N LEU A 501 13.86 10.92 14.84
CA LEU A 501 13.75 9.53 15.32
C LEU A 501 14.85 8.66 14.69
N GLN A 502 15.09 8.87 13.39
CA GLN A 502 16.14 8.22 12.64
C GLN A 502 17.52 8.50 13.27
N ARG A 503 17.83 9.77 13.49
CA ARG A 503 19.14 10.21 13.98
C ARG A 503 19.42 9.73 15.41
N PHE A 504 18.41 9.79 16.28
CA PHE A 504 18.60 9.56 17.72
C PHE A 504 18.24 8.16 18.20
N VAL A 505 17.35 7.44 17.49
CA VAL A 505 16.87 6.11 17.92
C VAL A 505 17.27 5.02 16.93
N VAL A 506 16.90 5.17 15.65
CA VAL A 506 17.07 4.07 14.67
C VAL A 506 18.53 3.87 14.29
N SER A 507 19.28 4.94 13.99
CA SER A 507 20.67 4.82 13.54
C SER A 507 21.61 4.19 14.58
N PRO A 508 21.54 4.53 15.88
CA PRO A 508 22.31 3.82 16.91
C PRO A 508 21.99 2.32 16.97
N VAL A 509 20.71 1.96 16.92
CA VAL A 509 20.25 0.56 16.98
C VAL A 509 20.73 -0.23 15.75
N VAL A 510 20.52 0.32 14.54
CA VAL A 510 20.95 -0.33 13.29
C VAL A 510 22.47 -0.48 13.23
N SER A 511 23.24 0.51 13.72
CA SER A 511 24.70 0.43 13.80
C SER A 511 25.17 -0.67 14.77
N LEU A 512 24.53 -0.79 15.93
CA LEU A 512 24.80 -1.86 16.89
C LEU A 512 24.52 -3.23 16.29
N LEU A 513 23.34 -3.41 15.67
CA LEU A 513 22.99 -4.67 14.99
C LEU A 513 23.96 -4.98 13.84
N GLY A 514 24.31 -3.98 13.03
CA GLY A 514 25.26 -4.10 11.92
C GLY A 514 26.61 -4.64 12.39
N ASN A 515 27.15 -4.08 13.48
CA ASN A 515 28.41 -4.54 14.08
C ASN A 515 28.34 -5.99 14.57
N ILE A 516 27.20 -6.41 15.15
CA ILE A 516 26.99 -7.79 15.58
C ILE A 516 26.94 -8.72 14.37
N THR A 517 26.16 -8.36 13.35
CA THR A 517 25.99 -9.18 12.14
C THR A 517 27.29 -9.31 11.34
N ASP A 518 28.08 -8.25 11.26
CA ASP A 518 29.38 -8.25 10.58
C ASP A 518 30.40 -9.12 11.30
N ARG A 519 30.45 -9.08 12.64
CA ARG A 519 31.29 -9.98 13.46
C ARG A 519 30.93 -11.45 13.22
N LEU A 520 29.64 -11.75 13.10
CA LEU A 520 29.14 -13.11 12.86
C LEU A 520 29.16 -13.52 11.37
N LYS A 521 29.59 -12.62 10.46
CA LYS A 521 29.56 -12.82 8.99
C LYS A 521 28.19 -13.25 8.47
N LEU A 522 27.12 -12.77 9.10
CA LEU A 522 25.75 -13.14 8.73
C LEU A 522 25.29 -12.35 7.51
N ARG A 523 24.89 -13.06 6.45
CA ARG A 523 24.21 -12.47 5.30
C ARG A 523 22.77 -12.14 5.66
N ARG A 524 22.21 -11.09 5.07
CA ARG A 524 20.83 -10.61 5.33
C ARG A 524 19.77 -11.71 5.21
N TRP A 525 19.85 -12.59 4.21
CA TRP A 525 18.91 -13.71 4.07
C TRP A 525 18.99 -14.72 5.23
N MET A 526 20.17 -14.90 5.84
CA MET A 526 20.31 -15.76 7.01
C MET A 526 19.62 -15.15 8.23
N ILE A 527 19.68 -13.81 8.38
CA ILE A 527 18.98 -13.10 9.46
C ILE A 527 17.46 -13.28 9.33
N ILE A 528 16.92 -13.04 8.12
CA ILE A 528 15.50 -13.24 7.82
C ILE A 528 15.09 -14.69 8.10
N ALA A 529 15.89 -15.66 7.63
CA ALA A 529 15.63 -17.09 7.87
C ALA A 529 15.66 -17.45 9.35
N THR A 530 16.63 -16.95 10.13
CA THR A 530 16.70 -17.18 11.57
C THR A 530 15.53 -16.57 12.32
N PHE A 531 15.06 -15.38 11.90
CA PHE A 531 13.90 -14.74 12.50
C PHE A 531 12.64 -15.56 12.24
N HIS A 532 12.41 -15.96 10.99
CA HIS A 532 11.28 -16.83 10.64
C HIS A 532 11.33 -18.16 11.40
N MET A 533 12.50 -18.79 11.49
CA MET A 533 12.68 -20.03 12.25
C MET A 533 12.37 -19.81 13.74
N GLY A 534 12.86 -18.72 14.33
CA GLY A 534 12.59 -18.36 15.73
C GLY A 534 11.11 -18.09 16.01
N VAL A 535 10.41 -17.35 15.13
CA VAL A 535 8.96 -17.11 15.24
C VAL A 535 8.18 -18.43 15.17
N GLN A 536 8.56 -19.32 14.24
CA GLN A 536 7.93 -20.63 14.12
C GLN A 536 8.18 -21.52 15.34
N LEU A 537 9.43 -21.57 15.83
CA LEU A 537 9.80 -22.34 17.02
C LEU A 537 9.06 -21.84 18.26
N LEU A 538 9.01 -20.52 18.49
CA LEU A 538 8.30 -19.92 19.61
C LEU A 538 6.78 -20.18 19.52
N GLY A 539 6.22 -20.13 18.31
CA GLY A 539 4.82 -20.43 18.05
C GLY A 539 4.45 -21.90 18.31
N GLN A 540 5.38 -22.82 18.05
CA GLN A 540 5.24 -24.27 18.33
C GLN A 540 5.44 -24.61 19.81
N ILE A 541 6.34 -23.94 20.52
CA ILE A 541 6.52 -24.16 21.98
C ILE A 541 5.23 -23.82 22.74
N LYS A 542 4.46 -22.84 22.26
CA LYS A 542 3.23 -22.38 22.93
C LYS A 542 1.99 -23.24 22.63
N SER A 543 1.99 -24.07 21.59
CA SER A 543 1.02 -25.17 21.46
C SER A 543 1.60 -26.32 20.64
N LEU A 544 1.57 -27.53 21.20
CA LEU A 544 2.12 -28.76 20.62
C LEU A 544 1.37 -29.25 19.35
N SER A 545 0.35 -28.52 18.86
CA SER A 545 -0.36 -28.88 17.62
C SER A 545 0.36 -28.33 16.39
N SER A 546 0.59 -29.20 15.41
CA SER A 546 1.21 -28.88 14.13
C SER A 546 0.16 -28.49 13.09
N ASP A 547 -0.69 -27.51 13.39
CA ASP A 547 -1.75 -27.07 12.48
C ASP A 547 -1.16 -26.22 11.34
N SER A 548 -1.35 -26.68 10.09
CA SER A 548 -0.83 -26.01 8.88
C SER A 548 -1.31 -24.56 8.76
N SER A 549 -2.56 -24.28 9.15
CA SER A 549 -3.14 -22.92 9.15
C SER A 549 -2.43 -21.99 10.13
N LYS A 550 -2.04 -22.52 11.30
CA LYS A 550 -1.27 -21.77 12.30
C LYS A 550 0.14 -21.47 11.79
N LEU A 551 0.80 -22.45 11.15
CA LEU A 551 2.12 -22.28 10.54
C LEU A 551 2.10 -21.16 9.50
N LEU A 552 1.08 -21.14 8.63
CA LEU A 552 0.89 -20.09 7.64
C LEU A 552 0.67 -18.71 8.29
N GLY A 553 -0.18 -18.63 9.32
CA GLY A 553 -0.40 -17.38 10.04
C GLY A 553 0.87 -16.83 10.71
N LEU A 554 1.66 -17.70 11.35
CA LEU A 554 2.97 -17.32 11.91
C LEU A 554 3.95 -16.85 10.82
N LEU A 555 3.91 -17.47 9.63
CA LEU A 555 4.75 -17.08 8.50
C LEU A 555 4.39 -15.66 8.02
N VAL A 556 3.11 -15.38 7.80
CA VAL A 556 2.61 -14.06 7.38
C VAL A 556 2.97 -12.98 8.40
N LEU A 557 2.67 -13.21 9.69
CA LEU A 557 3.00 -12.28 10.76
C LEU A 557 4.51 -12.06 10.88
N GLY A 558 5.30 -13.13 10.78
CA GLY A 558 6.75 -13.06 10.74
C GLY A 558 7.25 -12.19 9.58
N SER A 559 6.70 -12.38 8.38
CA SER A 559 7.07 -11.59 7.19
C SER A 559 6.73 -10.11 7.38
N PHE A 560 5.59 -9.79 8.01
CA PHE A 560 5.22 -8.41 8.28
C PHE A 560 6.16 -7.75 9.31
N VAL A 561 6.55 -8.47 10.37
CA VAL A 561 7.51 -7.95 11.35
C VAL A 561 8.87 -7.71 10.69
N VAL A 562 9.35 -8.63 9.86
CA VAL A 562 10.60 -8.43 9.08
C VAL A 562 10.48 -7.20 8.19
N PHE A 563 9.38 -7.06 7.45
CA PHE A 563 9.12 -5.88 6.62
C PHE A 563 9.13 -4.59 7.44
N ALA A 564 8.46 -4.55 8.60
CA ALA A 564 8.41 -3.36 9.47
C ALA A 564 9.79 -2.97 10.00
N ILE A 565 10.62 -3.95 10.40
CA ILE A 565 12.01 -3.73 10.82
C ILE A 565 12.83 -3.13 9.68
N TYR A 566 12.72 -3.70 8.47
CA TYR A 566 13.42 -3.20 7.29
C TYR A 566 12.93 -1.80 6.89
N LEU A 567 11.63 -1.53 6.99
CA LEU A 567 11.05 -0.22 6.72
C LEU A 567 11.64 0.85 7.65
N LEU A 568 11.79 0.54 8.94
CA LEU A 568 12.48 1.42 9.88
C LEU A 568 13.95 1.62 9.49
N ALA A 569 14.65 0.56 9.08
CA ALA A 569 16.03 0.65 8.62
C ALA A 569 16.19 1.48 7.32
N LEU A 570 15.21 1.44 6.41
CA LEU A 570 15.20 2.24 5.16
C LEU A 570 15.24 3.74 5.45
N SER A 571 14.53 4.17 6.50
CA SER A 571 14.57 5.56 6.96
C SER A 571 16.00 5.97 7.37
N GLY A 572 16.83 5.01 7.81
CA GLY A 572 18.03 5.10 8.65
C GLY A 572 19.42 5.24 8.03
N ASN A 573 19.60 5.00 6.74
CA ASN A 573 20.95 4.78 6.20
C ASN A 573 21.78 6.08 6.11
N ASN A 574 22.86 6.17 6.89
CA ASN A 574 23.78 7.31 6.90
C ASN A 574 25.07 7.06 6.12
N VAL A 575 25.23 5.88 5.53
CA VAL A 575 26.47 5.43 4.86
C VAL A 575 26.45 5.71 3.35
N GLY A 576 25.26 5.83 2.76
CA GLY A 576 25.05 6.09 1.33
C GLY A 576 25.29 7.55 0.91
N THR A 577 25.32 7.79 -0.40
CA THR A 577 25.40 9.16 -0.97
C THR A 577 24.18 9.99 -0.57
N LEU A 578 24.32 11.33 -0.59
CA LEU A 578 23.22 12.24 -0.25
C LEU A 578 21.95 11.99 -1.10
N ASP A 579 22.15 11.63 -2.36
CA ASP A 579 21.06 11.30 -3.29
C ASP A 579 20.38 9.97 -2.95
N GLN A 580 21.16 8.96 -2.58
CA GLN A 580 20.62 7.69 -2.09
C GLN A 580 19.78 7.91 -0.82
N GLN A 581 20.27 8.72 0.12
CA GLN A 581 19.53 9.06 1.35
C GLN A 581 18.21 9.79 1.05
N ARG A 582 18.22 10.74 0.11
CA ARG A 582 17.00 11.47 -0.30
C ARG A 582 15.98 10.55 -0.96
N MET A 583 16.43 9.63 -1.81
CA MET A 583 15.56 8.62 -2.44
C MET A 583 14.96 7.69 -1.38
N GLN A 584 15.78 7.16 -0.47
CA GLN A 584 15.34 6.24 0.59
C GLN A 584 14.26 6.87 1.47
N ARG A 585 14.38 8.17 1.81
CA ARG A 585 13.34 8.90 2.55
C ARG A 585 12.02 9.00 1.81
N SER A 586 12.06 9.23 0.50
CA SER A 586 10.83 9.26 -0.31
C SER A 586 10.21 7.86 -0.43
N LEU A 587 11.03 6.83 -0.64
CA LEU A 587 10.56 5.44 -0.69
C LEU A 587 9.97 5.00 0.67
N PHE A 588 10.59 5.42 1.78
CA PHE A 588 10.07 5.21 3.12
C PHE A 588 8.67 5.84 3.28
N ALA A 589 8.47 7.07 2.81
CA ALA A 589 7.16 7.73 2.90
C ALA A 589 6.07 6.95 2.15
N VAL A 590 6.36 6.46 0.94
CA VAL A 590 5.42 5.63 0.15
C VAL A 590 5.09 4.32 0.88
N LEU A 591 6.12 3.59 1.33
CA LEU A 591 5.93 2.29 2.00
C LEU A 591 5.28 2.44 3.38
N PHE A 592 5.61 3.46 4.15
CA PHE A 592 5.01 3.74 5.45
C PHE A 592 3.51 4.02 5.34
N LEU A 593 3.11 4.86 4.39
CA LEU A 593 1.70 5.18 4.17
C LEU A 593 0.91 3.99 3.60
N SER A 594 1.59 3.02 2.98
CA SER A 594 0.97 1.76 2.55
C SER A 594 0.70 0.77 3.69
N VAL A 595 1.15 1.03 4.93
CA VAL A 595 0.97 0.10 6.08
C VAL A 595 -0.48 0.04 6.55
N PHE A 596 -1.27 1.11 6.38
CA PHE A 596 -2.63 1.20 6.92
C PHE A 596 -3.54 0.03 6.49
N PRO A 597 -3.64 -0.36 5.20
CA PRO A 597 -4.38 -1.55 4.80
C PRO A 597 -3.91 -2.87 5.40
N TRP A 598 -2.65 -2.98 5.81
CA TRP A 598 -2.13 -4.22 6.41
C TRP A 598 -2.63 -4.45 7.83
N VAL A 599 -3.09 -3.41 8.54
CA VAL A 599 -3.52 -3.52 9.94
C VAL A 599 -4.63 -4.57 10.10
N GLY A 600 -5.63 -4.56 9.20
CA GLY A 600 -6.71 -5.54 9.18
C GLY A 600 -6.21 -6.96 8.92
N LYS A 601 -5.33 -7.14 7.93
CA LYS A 601 -4.78 -8.45 7.58
C LYS A 601 -3.86 -9.01 8.68
N VAL A 602 -3.07 -8.18 9.34
CA VAL A 602 -2.28 -8.58 10.51
C VAL A 602 -3.19 -9.03 11.65
N ALA A 603 -4.28 -8.31 11.90
CA ALA A 603 -5.27 -8.70 12.92
C ALA A 603 -5.96 -10.03 12.58
N TYR A 604 -6.32 -10.23 11.30
CA TYR A 604 -6.91 -11.47 10.80
C TYR A 604 -5.99 -12.68 11.00
N PHE A 605 -4.74 -12.61 10.53
CA PHE A 605 -3.78 -13.71 10.71
C PHE A 605 -3.37 -13.93 12.18
N ALA A 606 -3.37 -12.88 13.01
CA ALA A 606 -3.23 -13.05 14.46
C ALA A 606 -4.42 -13.82 15.07
N GLY A 607 -5.63 -13.61 14.57
CA GLY A 607 -6.82 -14.40 14.89
C GLY A 607 -6.65 -15.88 14.52
N ILE A 608 -6.19 -16.16 13.30
CA ILE A 608 -5.90 -17.53 12.83
C ILE A 608 -4.84 -18.23 13.70
N VAL A 609 -3.80 -17.52 14.14
CA VAL A 609 -2.79 -18.11 15.03
C VAL A 609 -3.36 -18.45 16.41
N ARG A 610 -4.34 -17.68 16.90
CA ARG A 610 -5.02 -17.94 18.19
C ARG A 610 -6.02 -19.09 18.07
N HIS A 611 -6.82 -19.11 17.01
CA HIS A 611 -7.85 -20.10 16.75
C HIS A 611 -7.67 -20.67 15.34
N ALA A 612 -6.77 -21.64 15.21
CA ALA A 612 -6.42 -22.20 13.91
C ALA A 612 -7.59 -23.05 13.37
N PRO A 613 -8.03 -22.83 12.12
CA PRO A 613 -8.92 -23.75 11.43
C PRO A 613 -8.31 -25.15 11.37
N SER A 614 -9.14 -26.18 11.51
CA SER A 614 -8.70 -27.58 11.50
C SER A 614 -8.09 -28.03 10.17
N GLU A 615 -8.52 -27.41 9.06
CA GLU A 615 -7.98 -27.65 7.73
C GLU A 615 -7.51 -26.36 7.09
N LEU A 616 -6.43 -26.45 6.31
CA LEU A 616 -5.92 -25.33 5.53
C LEU A 616 -6.65 -25.28 4.19
N SER A 617 -7.57 -24.33 4.03
CA SER A 617 -8.27 -24.13 2.76
C SER A 617 -7.33 -23.59 1.68
N ASN A 618 -7.66 -23.87 0.41
CA ASN A 618 -6.91 -23.33 -0.73
C ASN A 618 -6.94 -21.81 -0.77
N ASP A 619 -8.08 -21.20 -0.43
CA ASP A 619 -8.24 -19.75 -0.40
C ASP A 619 -7.33 -19.12 0.66
N LEU A 620 -7.30 -19.68 1.87
CA LEU A 620 -6.43 -19.20 2.94
C LEU A 620 -4.95 -19.39 2.59
N LEU A 621 -4.57 -20.51 1.97
CA LEU A 621 -3.21 -20.75 1.49
C LEU A 621 -2.79 -19.74 0.42
N MET A 622 -3.67 -19.48 -0.56
CA MET A 622 -3.40 -18.52 -1.64
C MET A 622 -3.30 -17.09 -1.09
N GLU A 623 -4.22 -16.70 -0.21
CA GLU A 623 -4.20 -15.38 0.42
C GLU A 623 -2.93 -15.19 1.26
N GLY A 624 -2.68 -16.07 2.23
CA GLY A 624 -1.51 -16.00 3.10
C GLY A 624 -0.19 -16.12 2.33
N GLY A 625 -0.13 -17.03 1.35
CA GLY A 625 1.02 -17.20 0.46
C GLY A 625 1.32 -15.94 -0.35
N SER A 626 0.28 -15.31 -0.90
CA SER A 626 0.43 -14.05 -1.65
C SER A 626 0.99 -12.92 -0.77
N TYR A 627 0.57 -12.84 0.50
CA TYR A 627 1.04 -11.81 1.44
C TYR A 627 2.52 -12.01 1.79
N VAL A 628 2.94 -13.26 2.00
CA VAL A 628 4.36 -13.59 2.20
C VAL A 628 5.19 -13.16 1.00
N VAL A 629 4.73 -13.43 -0.23
CA VAL A 629 5.41 -13.03 -1.46
C VAL A 629 5.52 -11.52 -1.58
N VAL A 630 4.42 -10.79 -1.35
CA VAL A 630 4.39 -9.32 -1.44
C VAL A 630 5.32 -8.70 -0.38
N LEU A 631 5.23 -9.12 0.88
CA LEU A 631 6.07 -8.61 1.97
C LEU A 631 7.56 -8.97 1.75
N SER A 632 7.84 -10.13 1.17
CA SER A 632 9.20 -10.53 0.78
C SER A 632 9.74 -9.64 -0.34
N ALA A 633 8.92 -9.30 -1.33
CA ALA A 633 9.30 -8.36 -2.39
C ALA A 633 9.57 -6.95 -1.83
N PHE A 634 8.74 -6.48 -0.89
CA PHE A 634 8.94 -5.19 -0.22
C PHE A 634 10.26 -5.18 0.56
N THR A 635 10.50 -6.24 1.35
CA THR A 635 11.74 -6.41 2.11
C THR A 635 12.97 -6.49 1.21
N TYR A 636 12.87 -7.20 0.08
CA TYR A 636 13.93 -7.30 -0.91
C TYR A 636 14.23 -5.93 -1.54
N LEU A 637 13.20 -5.18 -1.94
CA LEU A 637 13.36 -3.81 -2.45
C LEU A 637 14.05 -2.91 -1.42
N ILE A 638 13.63 -2.95 -0.16
CA ILE A 638 14.26 -2.16 0.90
C ILE A 638 15.73 -2.56 1.05
N SER A 639 16.02 -3.86 1.14
CA SER A 639 17.39 -4.37 1.22
C SER A 639 18.24 -3.87 0.05
N LEU A 640 17.68 -3.88 -1.15
CA LEU A 640 18.34 -3.39 -2.34
C LEU A 640 18.62 -1.89 -2.28
N SER A 641 17.63 -1.09 -1.89
CA SER A 641 17.76 0.36 -1.74
C SER A 641 18.77 0.76 -0.65
N LEU A 642 18.98 -0.10 0.35
CA LEU A 642 20.04 0.08 1.36
C LEU A 642 21.44 -0.14 0.76
N ASP A 643 21.58 -1.05 -0.21
CA ASP A 643 22.87 -1.39 -0.83
C ASP A 643 23.25 -0.47 -1.99
N CYS A 644 22.27 0.03 -2.74
CA CYS A 644 22.49 0.94 -3.86
C CYS A 644 21.33 1.92 -4.07
N MET A 645 21.58 2.99 -4.82
CA MET A 645 20.53 3.89 -5.28
C MET A 645 19.62 3.18 -6.30
N LEU A 646 18.31 3.29 -6.10
CA LEU A 646 17.27 2.73 -6.96
C LEU A 646 16.15 3.77 -7.19
N PRO A 647 15.87 4.20 -8.43
CA PRO A 647 16.54 3.80 -9.68
C PRO A 647 18.01 4.22 -9.74
N LEU A 648 18.82 3.47 -10.49
CA LEU A 648 20.24 3.71 -10.74
C LEU A 648 20.46 4.96 -11.62
N PRO A 649 21.55 5.73 -11.42
CA PRO A 649 21.81 6.91 -12.22
C PRO A 649 22.02 6.56 -13.70
N PRO A 650 21.43 7.32 -14.65
CA PRO A 650 21.66 7.12 -16.08
C PRO A 650 23.15 7.11 -16.46
N THR A 651 24.00 7.88 -15.76
CA THR A 651 25.46 7.91 -15.96
C THR A 651 26.17 6.58 -15.66
N ALA A 652 25.66 5.74 -14.75
CA ALA A 652 26.20 4.41 -14.52
C ALA A 652 26.10 3.50 -15.76
N PHE A 653 25.16 3.79 -16.66
CA PHE A 653 24.91 3.07 -17.89
C PHE A 653 25.71 3.64 -19.07
N PHE A 654 25.62 4.96 -19.27
CA PHE A 654 26.34 5.64 -20.35
C PHE A 654 27.86 5.69 -20.13
N GLY A 655 28.34 5.71 -18.89
CA GLY A 655 29.76 5.58 -18.58
C GLY A 655 30.32 4.20 -18.89
N ALA A 656 29.51 3.14 -18.74
CA ALA A 656 29.92 1.77 -19.05
C ALA A 656 30.00 1.50 -20.57
N SER A 657 29.26 2.23 -21.40
CA SER A 657 29.31 2.13 -22.87
C SER A 657 30.48 2.91 -23.49
N SER A 658 30.96 3.98 -22.86
CA SER A 658 32.15 4.73 -23.31
C SER A 658 33.49 4.02 -23.00
N GLY A 659 33.45 2.87 -22.32
CA GLY A 659 34.64 2.11 -21.93
C GLY A 659 35.44 2.73 -20.78
N GLN A 660 34.95 3.83 -20.20
CA GLN A 660 35.44 4.34 -18.93
C GLN A 660 34.89 3.44 -17.82
N ASP A 661 35.77 2.86 -16.99
CA ASP A 661 35.30 2.17 -15.79
C ASP A 661 34.46 3.19 -15.00
N ALA A 662 33.23 2.87 -14.59
CA ALA A 662 32.43 3.78 -13.77
C ALA A 662 33.17 4.24 -12.48
N ALA A 663 34.20 3.49 -12.07
CA ALA A 663 35.13 3.84 -11.01
C ALA A 663 36.21 4.88 -11.40
N SER A 664 36.55 5.05 -12.68
CA SER A 664 37.53 6.04 -13.15
C SER A 664 36.98 7.47 -13.24
N VAL A 665 35.66 7.64 -13.20
CA VAL A 665 35.02 8.97 -13.08
C VAL A 665 35.41 9.66 -11.76
N TYR A 666 35.82 8.87 -10.76
CA TYR A 666 36.28 9.36 -9.45
C TYR A 666 37.80 9.58 -9.37
N GLY A 667 38.55 9.39 -10.47
CA GLY A 667 40.00 9.58 -10.53
C GLY A 667 40.40 10.70 -11.48
N LYS A 668 41.16 11.69 -10.99
CA LYS A 668 41.71 12.80 -11.79
C LYS A 668 42.40 12.31 -13.08
N SER A 669 41.92 12.82 -14.21
CA SER A 669 42.44 12.58 -15.57
C SER A 669 43.82 13.22 -15.78
N SER A 670 44.74 12.54 -16.48
CA SER A 670 45.98 13.13 -17.01
C SER A 670 46.04 13.07 -18.53
N ASN A 671 46.57 14.15 -19.09
CA ASN A 671 46.60 14.67 -20.47
C ASN A 671 47.00 13.80 -21.69
N ASN A 672 46.40 14.21 -22.82
CA ASN A 672 46.86 14.37 -24.21
C ASN A 672 47.56 13.24 -24.98
N SER A 673 46.85 12.69 -25.98
CA SER A 673 47.42 12.20 -27.25
C SER A 673 46.44 12.44 -28.40
N VAL A 674 46.88 13.08 -29.50
CA VAL A 674 46.07 13.30 -30.71
C VAL A 674 45.69 11.96 -31.36
N LYS A 675 44.41 11.79 -31.69
CA LYS A 675 43.84 10.55 -32.23
C LYS A 675 44.06 10.48 -33.75
N ILE A 676 44.81 9.48 -34.23
CA ILE A 676 45.03 9.22 -35.66
C ILE A 676 43.73 8.65 -36.27
N THR A 677 43.17 9.30 -37.29
CA THR A 677 41.96 8.91 -38.05
C THR A 677 42.33 8.30 -39.41
N ALA A 678 41.36 7.73 -40.14
CA ALA A 678 41.61 7.13 -41.45
C ALA A 678 42.12 8.17 -42.48
N GLU A 679 41.61 9.40 -42.40
CA GLU A 679 41.91 10.51 -43.31
C GLU A 679 43.35 11.04 -43.18
N ASN A 680 43.95 10.94 -41.99
CA ASN A 680 45.31 11.42 -41.70
C ASN A 680 46.31 10.28 -41.42
N CYS A 681 45.94 9.05 -41.76
CA CYS A 681 46.80 7.88 -41.55
C CYS A 681 47.88 7.76 -42.63
N PRO A 682 49.18 7.76 -42.28
CA PRO A 682 50.27 7.68 -43.25
C PRO A 682 50.49 6.27 -43.83
N LYS A 683 49.73 5.26 -43.41
CA LYS A 683 49.90 3.85 -43.82
C LYS A 683 48.69 3.21 -44.51
N CYS A 684 47.61 3.97 -44.71
CA CYS A 684 46.39 3.45 -45.32
C CYS A 684 46.09 4.24 -46.59
N ILE A 685 46.74 3.80 -47.68
CA ILE A 685 46.66 4.35 -49.02
C ILE A 685 45.97 3.30 -49.88
N PHE A 686 44.82 3.64 -50.44
CA PHE A 686 44.05 2.78 -51.33
C PHE A 686 43.82 3.53 -52.64
N GLU A 687 44.24 2.92 -53.74
CA GLU A 687 44.35 3.58 -55.05
C GLU A 687 43.03 3.54 -55.83
N ASP A 688 42.11 2.64 -55.49
CA ASP A 688 40.81 2.51 -56.15
C ASP A 688 39.69 2.26 -55.14
N GLY A 689 38.58 2.96 -55.32
CA GLY A 689 37.40 2.92 -54.46
C GLY A 689 36.18 2.59 -55.30
N GLY A 690 35.31 1.71 -54.81
CA GLY A 690 34.09 1.34 -55.53
C GLY A 690 33.16 2.55 -55.79
N PRO A 691 32.06 2.36 -56.55
CA PRO A 691 31.13 3.44 -56.89
C PRO A 691 30.66 4.20 -55.63
N GLY A 692 30.91 5.51 -55.58
CA GLY A 692 30.59 6.37 -54.43
C GLY A 692 31.76 6.67 -53.48
N SER A 693 33.00 6.31 -53.85
CA SER A 693 34.20 6.73 -53.13
C SER A 693 34.57 8.20 -53.33
N VAL A 694 35.04 8.85 -52.26
CA VAL A 694 35.67 10.17 -52.32
C VAL A 694 37.18 10.01 -52.36
N LEU A 695 37.77 10.62 -53.39
CA LEU A 695 39.19 10.57 -53.69
C LEU A 695 39.81 11.94 -53.39
N VAL A 696 40.97 11.95 -52.74
CA VAL A 696 41.73 13.18 -52.46
C VAL A 696 43.12 13.04 -53.04
N GLU A 697 43.64 14.12 -53.60
CA GLU A 697 45.00 14.16 -54.15
C GLU A 697 46.02 13.79 -53.07
N TYR A 698 46.91 12.89 -53.42
CA TYR A 698 47.90 12.35 -52.51
C TYR A 698 49.17 12.01 -53.28
N SER A 699 50.27 12.65 -52.87
CA SER A 699 51.59 12.43 -53.45
C SER A 699 52.46 11.67 -52.45
N ASP A 700 53.08 10.59 -52.89
CA ASP A 700 54.04 9.85 -52.08
C ASP A 700 55.38 9.64 -52.82
N GLY A 701 56.31 8.92 -52.20
CA GLY A 701 57.65 8.68 -52.78
C GLY A 701 57.65 7.84 -54.06
N THR A 702 56.50 7.32 -54.49
CA THR A 702 56.33 6.56 -55.74
C THR A 702 55.75 7.41 -56.87
N THR A 703 55.17 8.58 -56.57
CA THR A 703 54.71 9.56 -57.55
C THR A 703 55.91 10.22 -58.24
N ARG A 704 56.15 9.91 -59.52
CA ARG A 704 57.28 10.45 -60.30
C ARG A 704 56.83 11.63 -61.15
N ARG A 705 57.52 12.76 -61.03
CA ARG A 705 57.36 13.90 -61.92
C ARG A 705 58.10 13.61 -63.24
N VAL A 706 57.37 13.31 -64.31
CA VAL A 706 57.92 13.04 -65.64
C VAL A 706 57.62 14.23 -66.54
N VAL A 707 58.66 14.82 -67.13
CA VAL A 707 58.49 15.91 -68.11
C VAL A 707 58.47 15.28 -69.50
N THR A 708 57.36 15.43 -70.22
CA THR A 708 57.17 14.82 -71.54
C THR A 708 57.25 15.86 -72.65
N GLY A 709 58.13 15.60 -73.63
CA GLY A 709 58.22 16.37 -74.88
C GLY A 709 59.03 17.68 -74.80
N LYS A 710 59.38 18.24 -75.97
CA LYS A 710 60.17 19.48 -76.12
C LYS A 710 59.43 20.76 -75.66
N THR A 711 58.18 20.64 -75.21
CA THR A 711 57.32 21.74 -74.75
C THR A 711 57.23 21.89 -73.23
N GLY A 712 57.86 21.00 -72.44
CA GLY A 712 58.02 21.18 -70.98
C GLY A 712 56.79 20.87 -70.12
N GLU A 713 55.78 20.18 -70.64
CA GLU A 713 54.63 19.75 -69.84
C GLU A 713 55.04 18.70 -68.80
N VAL A 714 54.53 18.89 -67.59
CA VAL A 714 54.87 18.08 -66.41
C VAL A 714 53.71 17.12 -66.14
N VAL A 715 53.97 15.82 -66.29
CA VAL A 715 53.01 14.75 -65.98
C VAL A 715 53.50 13.98 -64.76
N TYR A 716 52.67 13.87 -63.73
CA TYR A 716 52.97 13.04 -62.57
C TYR A 716 52.51 11.60 -62.83
N VAL A 717 53.42 10.64 -62.76
CA VAL A 717 53.20 9.21 -63.04
C VAL A 717 53.46 8.40 -61.78
N GLY A 718 52.41 7.79 -61.24
CA GLY A 718 52.35 7.10 -59.94
C GLY A 718 51.00 7.37 -59.26
N PRO A 719 50.70 6.83 -58.06
CA PRO A 719 49.41 7.08 -57.42
C PRO A 719 49.26 8.58 -57.14
N THR A 720 48.19 9.17 -57.66
CA THR A 720 47.89 10.61 -57.55
C THR A 720 46.71 10.89 -56.61
N PHE A 721 45.87 9.90 -56.35
CA PHE A 721 44.70 10.03 -55.47
C PHE A 721 44.61 8.83 -54.52
N ARG A 722 44.07 9.07 -53.33
CA ARG A 722 43.72 8.01 -52.37
C ARG A 722 42.25 8.09 -51.97
N VAL A 723 41.67 6.93 -51.69
CA VAL A 723 40.31 6.85 -51.13
C VAL A 723 40.33 7.30 -49.67
N VAL A 724 39.51 8.29 -49.33
CA VAL A 724 39.35 8.79 -47.94
C VAL A 724 38.01 8.38 -47.33
N SER A 725 36.98 8.16 -48.15
CA SER A 725 35.69 7.63 -47.74
C SER A 725 35.03 6.84 -48.88
N CYS A 726 34.13 5.92 -48.54
CA CYS A 726 33.36 5.11 -49.50
C CYS A 726 32.03 4.69 -48.90
N ASP A 727 30.97 4.62 -49.72
CA ASP A 727 29.59 4.34 -49.31
C ASP A 727 29.12 2.90 -49.58
N CYS A 728 30.03 1.95 -49.90
CA CYS A 728 29.71 0.54 -50.18
C CYS A 728 28.73 -0.08 -49.16
N VAL A 729 28.81 0.34 -47.90
CA VAL A 729 27.95 -0.12 -46.78
C VAL A 729 26.47 0.24 -46.97
N TYR A 730 26.16 1.34 -47.65
CA TYR A 730 24.79 1.78 -47.92
C TYR A 730 24.23 1.20 -49.21
N ARG A 731 25.11 0.85 -50.16
CA ARG A 731 24.72 0.30 -51.46
C ARG A 731 24.54 -1.21 -51.43
N PHE A 732 25.32 -1.92 -50.60
CA PHE A 732 25.38 -3.38 -50.63
C PHE A 732 25.07 -3.97 -49.25
N THR A 733 24.24 -5.01 -49.21
CA THR A 733 23.87 -5.72 -47.97
C THR A 733 24.85 -6.84 -47.64
N ASN A 734 25.61 -7.32 -48.62
CA ASN A 734 26.54 -8.44 -48.47
C ASN A 734 27.99 -7.95 -48.42
N THR A 735 28.74 -8.40 -47.41
CA THR A 735 30.12 -7.92 -47.15
C THR A 735 31.14 -8.34 -48.21
N ARG A 736 30.78 -9.29 -49.09
CA ARG A 736 31.60 -9.72 -50.23
C ARG A 736 31.67 -8.68 -51.35
N ASP A 737 30.72 -7.75 -51.38
CA ASP A 737 30.57 -6.74 -52.44
C ASP A 737 31.17 -5.38 -52.02
N PHE A 738 31.87 -5.32 -50.88
CA PHE A 738 32.50 -4.10 -50.39
C PHE A 738 33.86 -3.88 -51.08
N CYS A 739 34.29 -2.63 -51.23
CA CYS A 739 35.61 -2.32 -51.77
C CYS A 739 36.74 -2.64 -50.78
N ASP A 740 37.96 -2.76 -51.30
CA ASP A 740 39.15 -3.09 -50.50
C ASP A 740 39.44 -2.10 -49.36
N PHE A 741 39.10 -0.81 -49.56
CA PHE A 741 39.15 0.23 -48.52
C PHE A 741 38.20 -0.08 -47.35
N CYS A 742 36.98 -0.56 -47.64
CA CYS A 742 35.94 -0.89 -46.64
C CYS A 742 36.17 -2.25 -45.94
N ILE A 743 36.94 -3.15 -46.54
CA ILE A 743 37.18 -4.50 -46.02
C ILE A 743 38.45 -4.57 -45.15
N ARG A 744 39.48 -3.75 -45.41
CA ARG A 744 40.80 -3.90 -44.79
C ARG A 744 40.96 -3.05 -43.52
N SER A 745 41.48 -3.69 -42.46
CA SER A 745 41.74 -3.03 -41.16
C SER A 745 43.18 -2.56 -41.02
N CYS A 746 43.36 -1.26 -40.72
CA CYS A 746 44.66 -0.64 -40.49
C CYS A 746 45.03 -0.73 -39.01
N ARG A 747 46.23 -1.21 -38.66
CA ARG A 747 46.64 -1.27 -37.24
C ARG A 747 46.91 0.08 -36.58
N LEU A 748 47.07 1.16 -37.36
CA LEU A 748 47.35 2.51 -36.86
C LEU A 748 46.08 3.38 -36.73
N CYS A 749 45.19 3.35 -37.72
CA CYS A 749 43.97 4.17 -37.72
C CYS A 749 42.65 3.37 -37.62
N GLY A 750 42.71 2.04 -37.55
CA GLY A 750 41.54 1.16 -37.60
C GLY A 750 41.13 0.74 -39.02
N GLY A 751 41.52 1.48 -40.06
CA GLY A 751 41.13 1.25 -41.46
C GLY A 751 39.77 1.87 -41.83
N GLY A 752 39.34 1.67 -43.08
CA GLY A 752 38.00 2.03 -43.57
C GLY A 752 36.95 1.07 -43.01
N SER A 753 36.69 1.16 -41.71
CA SER A 753 35.81 0.25 -40.96
C SER A 753 35.53 0.76 -39.53
N GLY A 754 36.11 1.91 -39.14
CA GLY A 754 35.77 2.63 -37.92
C GLY A 754 34.27 2.96 -37.87
N ASN A 755 33.71 3.49 -38.97
CA ASN A 755 32.30 3.82 -39.10
C ASN A 755 31.37 2.60 -39.13
N TYR A 756 31.79 1.43 -39.65
CA TYR A 756 30.94 0.23 -39.64
C TYR A 756 30.87 -0.41 -38.24
N GLN A 757 31.98 -0.40 -37.49
CA GLN A 757 31.96 -0.75 -36.07
C GLN A 757 31.20 0.27 -35.23
N GLU A 758 31.22 1.56 -35.59
CA GLU A 758 30.40 2.60 -34.97
C GLU A 758 28.92 2.49 -35.34
N ALA A 759 28.56 2.12 -36.56
CA ALA A 759 27.18 1.96 -37.03
C ALA A 759 26.52 0.66 -36.55
N ALA A 760 27.28 -0.44 -36.47
CA ALA A 760 26.83 -1.67 -35.81
C ALA A 760 26.69 -1.44 -34.30
N LYS A 761 27.65 -0.75 -33.67
CA LYS A 761 27.49 -0.25 -32.29
C LYS A 761 26.31 0.71 -32.17
N TYR A 762 25.99 1.50 -33.20
CA TYR A 762 24.87 2.45 -33.19
C TYR A 762 23.53 1.74 -33.32
N LYS A 763 23.41 0.68 -34.15
CA LYS A 763 22.22 -0.17 -34.22
C LYS A 763 22.02 -0.95 -32.93
N ASP A 764 23.07 -1.60 -32.41
CA ASP A 764 23.05 -2.26 -31.11
C ASP A 764 22.75 -1.25 -29.99
N PHE A 765 23.30 -0.03 -30.09
CA PHE A 765 23.00 1.09 -29.19
C PHE A 765 21.57 1.58 -29.34
N LEU A 766 20.97 1.61 -30.53
CA LEU A 766 19.59 2.04 -30.74
C LEU A 766 18.60 1.00 -30.19
N ASP A 767 18.90 -0.29 -30.33
CA ASP A 767 18.06 -1.35 -29.76
C ASP A 767 18.29 -1.52 -28.24
N GLU A 768 19.52 -1.34 -27.73
CA GLU A 768 19.80 -1.21 -26.28
C GLU A 768 19.17 0.07 -25.69
N SER A 769 19.24 1.20 -26.41
CA SER A 769 18.70 2.50 -25.99
C SER A 769 17.17 2.51 -25.94
N LYS A 770 16.46 1.74 -26.78
CA LYS A 770 15.00 1.60 -26.68
C LYS A 770 14.57 0.90 -25.39
N VAL A 771 15.25 -0.19 -25.03
CA VAL A 771 14.96 -0.93 -23.77
C VAL A 771 15.34 -0.06 -22.57
N ASP A 772 16.49 0.60 -22.61
CA ASP A 772 16.94 1.48 -21.55
C ASP A 772 16.00 2.70 -21.39
N LEU A 773 15.57 3.33 -22.49
CA LEU A 773 14.61 4.43 -22.48
C LEU A 773 13.25 3.99 -21.95
N ALA A 774 12.75 2.82 -22.39
CA ALA A 774 11.51 2.25 -21.88
C ALA A 774 11.61 1.94 -20.38
N MET A 775 12.75 1.42 -19.90
CA MET A 775 12.96 1.17 -18.48
C MET A 775 13.10 2.45 -17.66
N HIS A 776 13.79 3.47 -18.18
CA HIS A 776 13.84 4.77 -17.52
C HIS A 776 12.46 5.43 -17.44
N ALA A 777 11.59 5.24 -18.43
CA ALA A 777 10.20 5.68 -18.40
C ALA A 777 9.31 4.85 -17.45
N LEU A 778 9.56 3.54 -17.32
CA LEU A 778 8.74 2.62 -16.53
C LEU A 778 8.46 3.14 -15.11
N VAL A 779 9.52 3.39 -14.34
CA VAL A 779 9.40 3.79 -12.93
C VAL A 779 8.57 5.07 -12.75
N PRO A 780 8.95 6.23 -13.32
CA PRO A 780 8.17 7.45 -13.16
C PRO A 780 6.73 7.30 -13.68
N THR A 781 6.52 6.64 -14.83
CA THR A 781 5.17 6.43 -15.37
C THR A 781 4.31 5.57 -14.45
N THR A 782 4.85 4.48 -13.89
CA THR A 782 4.12 3.64 -12.92
C THR A 782 3.70 4.44 -11.70
N PHE A 783 4.62 5.22 -11.11
CA PHE A 783 4.29 6.05 -9.94
C PHE A 783 3.25 7.13 -10.26
N GLN A 784 3.33 7.74 -11.44
CA GLN A 784 2.34 8.71 -11.90
C GLN A 784 0.95 8.07 -12.06
N ILE A 785 0.87 6.92 -12.72
CA ILE A 785 -0.39 6.18 -12.89
C ILE A 785 -0.97 5.80 -11.52
N CYS A 786 -0.15 5.29 -10.61
CA CYS A 786 -0.60 4.95 -9.27
C CYS A 786 -1.07 6.19 -8.48
N ALA A 787 -0.38 7.32 -8.61
CA ALA A 787 -0.79 8.57 -7.97
C ALA A 787 -2.16 9.04 -8.51
N VAL A 788 -2.36 8.97 -9.83
CA VAL A 788 -3.63 9.28 -10.51
C VAL A 788 -4.75 8.36 -10.03
N ILE A 789 -4.54 7.04 -10.05
CA ILE A 789 -5.54 6.06 -9.59
C ILE A 789 -5.90 6.27 -8.12
N GLN A 790 -4.89 6.47 -7.26
CA GLN A 790 -5.14 6.75 -5.84
C GLN A 790 -5.92 8.05 -5.67
N ALA A 791 -5.58 9.07 -6.45
CA ALA A 791 -6.23 10.36 -6.40
C ALA A 791 -7.69 10.29 -6.89
N THR A 792 -8.04 9.47 -7.89
CA THR A 792 -9.44 9.31 -8.34
C THR A 792 -10.25 8.38 -7.45
N TYR A 793 -9.72 7.18 -7.18
CA TYR A 793 -10.49 6.10 -6.56
C TYR A 793 -10.24 6.00 -5.05
N GLY A 794 -9.12 6.52 -4.55
CA GLY A 794 -8.73 6.37 -3.14
C GLY A 794 -9.70 7.00 -2.13
N PHE A 795 -10.51 7.99 -2.54
CA PHE A 795 -11.54 8.59 -1.68
C PHE A 795 -12.74 7.67 -1.46
N TYR A 796 -13.05 6.81 -2.43
CA TYR A 796 -14.12 5.80 -2.34
C TYR A 796 -13.59 4.47 -1.84
N ARG A 797 -12.31 4.18 -2.15
CA ARG A 797 -11.62 2.94 -1.85
C ARG A 797 -10.30 3.27 -1.16
N ALA A 798 -10.37 3.59 0.13
CA ALA A 798 -9.17 3.98 0.89
C ALA A 798 -8.08 2.90 0.90
N HIS A 799 -8.48 1.63 0.74
CA HIS A 799 -7.59 0.47 0.67
C HIS A 799 -6.78 0.34 -0.63
N MET A 800 -6.95 1.23 -1.63
CA MET A 800 -6.21 1.16 -2.92
C MET A 800 -4.69 1.13 -2.76
N SER A 801 -4.15 1.72 -1.69
CA SER A 801 -2.71 1.68 -1.40
C SER A 801 -2.18 0.24 -1.19
N PHE A 802 -3.04 -0.71 -0.82
CA PHE A 802 -2.74 -2.14 -0.74
C PHE A 802 -2.37 -2.73 -2.10
N TYR A 803 -3.08 -2.34 -3.16
CA TYR A 803 -2.88 -2.87 -4.52
C TYR A 803 -1.84 -2.08 -5.32
N LEU A 804 -1.77 -0.77 -5.11
CA LEU A 804 -0.88 0.11 -5.87
C LEU A 804 0.59 -0.02 -5.44
N THR A 805 0.85 -0.21 -4.14
CA THR A 805 2.24 -0.30 -3.64
C THR A 805 2.99 -1.51 -4.22
N PRO A 806 2.41 -2.73 -4.28
CA PRO A 806 3.04 -3.86 -4.96
C PRO A 806 3.41 -3.59 -6.43
N VAL A 807 2.57 -2.86 -7.17
CA VAL A 807 2.87 -2.49 -8.56
C VAL A 807 4.09 -1.56 -8.63
N CYS A 808 4.17 -0.55 -7.75
CA CYS A 808 5.34 0.33 -7.64
C CYS A 808 6.61 -0.43 -7.26
N VAL A 809 6.52 -1.36 -6.31
CA VAL A 809 7.66 -2.19 -5.87
C VAL A 809 8.13 -3.09 -6.99
N LEU A 810 7.21 -3.74 -7.70
CA LEU A 810 7.53 -4.61 -8.82
C LEU A 810 8.20 -3.83 -9.96
N ALA A 811 7.72 -2.63 -10.28
CA ALA A 811 8.34 -1.78 -11.30
C ALA A 811 9.80 -1.42 -10.94
N LEU A 812 10.08 -1.10 -9.68
CA LEU A 812 11.44 -0.83 -9.21
C LEU A 812 12.34 -2.07 -9.23
N ILE A 813 11.80 -3.25 -8.89
CA ILE A 813 12.55 -4.52 -8.97
C ILE A 813 12.85 -4.89 -10.42
N ILE A 814 11.86 -4.80 -11.32
CA ILE A 814 12.05 -5.07 -12.76
C ILE A 814 13.08 -4.11 -13.33
N TYR A 815 12.95 -2.82 -13.02
CA TYR A 815 13.92 -1.79 -13.41
C TYR A 815 15.35 -2.20 -13.00
N HIS A 816 15.53 -2.64 -11.74
CA HIS A 816 16.83 -3.09 -11.26
C HIS A 816 17.35 -4.33 -11.99
N VAL A 817 16.54 -5.37 -12.11
CA VAL A 817 16.95 -6.67 -12.67
C VAL A 817 17.34 -6.52 -14.14
N VAL A 818 16.49 -5.85 -14.92
CA VAL A 818 16.71 -5.71 -16.36
C VAL A 818 17.90 -4.81 -16.67
N LEU A 819 18.13 -3.75 -15.90
CA LEU A 819 19.24 -2.84 -16.15
C LEU A 819 20.56 -3.32 -15.55
N ARG A 820 20.54 -4.06 -14.43
CA ARG A 820 21.76 -4.62 -13.83
C ARG A 820 22.34 -5.80 -14.63
N HIS A 821 21.49 -6.64 -15.23
CA HIS A 821 21.93 -7.81 -15.98
C HIS A 821 22.90 -7.47 -17.15
N PRO A 822 22.63 -6.43 -17.98
CA PRO A 822 23.57 -5.91 -18.98
C PRO A 822 24.89 -5.39 -18.39
N ILE A 823 24.85 -4.65 -17.27
CA ILE A 823 26.06 -4.09 -16.63
C ILE A 823 26.95 -5.23 -16.11
N GLU A 824 26.37 -6.22 -15.41
CA GLU A 824 27.12 -7.35 -14.89
C GLU A 824 27.66 -8.25 -16.01
N ALA A 825 26.87 -8.49 -17.07
CA ALA A 825 27.32 -9.18 -18.27
C ALA A 825 28.53 -8.48 -18.91
N ARG A 826 28.49 -7.15 -19.06
CA ARG A 826 29.64 -6.35 -19.56
C ARG A 826 30.83 -6.40 -18.61
N ARG A 827 30.63 -6.31 -17.29
CA ARG A 827 31.71 -6.38 -16.29
C ARG A 827 32.39 -7.74 -16.30
N ILE A 828 31.65 -8.83 -16.47
CA ILE A 828 32.19 -10.20 -16.60
C ILE A 828 33.00 -10.30 -17.91
N LYS A 829 32.46 -9.81 -19.02
CA LYS A 829 33.15 -9.78 -20.33
C LYS A 829 34.45 -8.97 -20.27
N ASN A 830 34.45 -7.83 -19.58
CA ASN A 830 35.64 -6.99 -19.38
C ASN A 830 36.67 -7.60 -18.41
N LYS A 831 36.24 -8.27 -17.33
CA LYS A 831 37.13 -9.05 -16.45
C LYS A 831 37.78 -10.21 -17.21
N GLN A 832 37.05 -10.89 -18.08
CA GLN A 832 37.59 -11.95 -18.94
C GLN A 832 38.62 -11.38 -19.94
N ARG A 833 38.33 -10.22 -20.57
CA ARG A 833 39.28 -9.49 -21.44
C ARG A 833 40.55 -9.03 -20.70
N LYS A 834 40.43 -8.50 -19.48
CA LYS A 834 41.59 -8.10 -18.63
C LYS A 834 42.43 -9.32 -18.20
N LYS A 835 41.81 -10.49 -17.97
CA LYS A 835 42.52 -11.75 -17.69
C LYS A 835 43.28 -12.28 -18.91
N THR A 836 42.70 -12.19 -20.12
CA THR A 836 43.38 -12.60 -21.36
C THR A 836 44.50 -11.64 -21.79
N THR A 837 44.39 -10.33 -21.53
CA THR A 837 45.48 -9.36 -21.75
C THR A 837 46.60 -9.48 -20.71
N LYS A 838 46.29 -9.75 -19.43
CA LYS A 838 47.34 -10.05 -18.42
C LYS A 838 48.12 -11.34 -18.73
N LYS A 839 47.51 -12.33 -19.38
CA LYS A 839 48.21 -13.53 -19.88
C LYS A 839 49.08 -13.29 -21.12
N LYS A 840 48.99 -12.13 -21.79
CA LYS A 840 49.72 -11.80 -23.03
C LYS A 840 50.82 -10.73 -22.90
N LYS A 841 51.18 -10.27 -21.68
CA LYS A 841 52.39 -9.45 -21.50
C LYS A 841 53.64 -10.34 -21.43
N PRO A 842 54.61 -10.23 -22.36
CA PRO A 842 55.89 -10.90 -22.22
C PRO A 842 56.75 -10.15 -21.20
N SER A 843 57.38 -10.90 -20.31
CA SER A 843 58.43 -10.41 -19.41
C SER A 843 59.68 -10.06 -20.22
N ASN A 844 59.84 -8.79 -20.59
CA ASN A 844 61.13 -8.24 -21.00
C ASN A 844 61.79 -7.56 -19.78
N LYS A 845 62.59 -8.34 -19.04
CA LYS A 845 63.58 -7.80 -18.08
C LYS A 845 64.91 -7.72 -18.81
N ALA A 846 65.26 -6.52 -19.29
CA ALA A 846 66.59 -6.24 -19.82
C ALA A 846 67.60 -6.22 -18.66
N LYS A 847 68.70 -6.96 -18.86
CA LYS A 847 69.87 -7.03 -17.97
C LYS A 847 70.61 -5.69 -18.02
N SER A 848 70.80 -5.05 -16.87
CA SER A 848 71.92 -4.13 -16.64
C SER A 848 73.00 -4.90 -15.90
N LYS A 849 74.18 -5.00 -16.51
CA LYS A 849 75.42 -5.47 -15.89
C LYS A 849 76.07 -4.26 -15.20
N THR A 850 76.27 -4.34 -13.90
CA THR A 850 77.37 -3.63 -13.23
C THR A 850 78.02 -4.58 -12.25
N THR A 851 79.33 -4.69 -12.37
CA THR A 851 80.26 -5.58 -11.70
C THR A 851 80.57 -5.07 -10.29
N THR A 852 80.41 -5.91 -9.26
CA THR A 852 81.36 -5.99 -8.14
C THR A 852 81.29 -7.37 -7.47
N THR A 853 82.44 -8.02 -7.41
CA THR A 853 82.89 -9.07 -6.48
C THR A 853 82.41 -8.81 -5.04
N THR A 854 82.19 -9.79 -4.15
CA THR A 854 83.20 -10.69 -3.56
C THR A 854 82.51 -11.74 -2.65
N THR A 855 82.96 -13.00 -2.75
CA THR A 855 83.21 -14.01 -1.67
C THR A 855 82.14 -14.55 -0.70
N THR A 856 82.00 -15.91 -0.73
CA THR A 856 81.92 -16.92 0.38
C THR A 856 80.83 -16.78 1.45
N ALA A 857 80.20 -17.81 2.03
CA ALA A 857 80.40 -19.27 2.09
C ALA A 857 79.13 -19.91 2.74
N THR A 858 78.96 -21.23 2.52
CA THR A 858 78.32 -22.32 3.34
C THR A 858 77.50 -21.96 4.59
N GLU A 859 76.34 -22.57 4.90
CA GLU A 859 76.02 -23.99 5.23
C GLU A 859 74.48 -24.26 5.02
N THR A 860 73.95 -25.31 4.36
CA THR A 860 73.68 -26.73 4.75
C THR A 860 73.19 -26.95 6.19
N ASN A 861 72.20 -27.78 6.57
CA ASN A 861 71.32 -28.83 6.00
C ASN A 861 70.19 -29.06 7.07
N VAL A 862 69.03 -29.67 6.80
CA VAL A 862 68.73 -31.13 7.00
C VAL A 862 67.25 -31.36 6.58
N THR A 863 67.00 -31.91 5.39
CA THR A 863 66.50 -33.27 5.03
C THR A 863 65.08 -33.71 5.47
N SER A 864 64.25 -34.17 4.52
CA SER A 864 64.00 -35.62 4.32
C SER A 864 63.37 -36.00 2.96
N ARG A 865 64.11 -36.90 2.28
CA ARG A 865 63.79 -38.04 1.38
C ARG A 865 62.43 -38.17 0.64
N ASN A 866 62.49 -37.88 -0.67
CA ASN A 866 62.25 -38.76 -1.83
C ASN A 866 61.84 -40.25 -1.56
N LYS A 867 60.83 -40.80 -2.26
CA LYS A 867 60.88 -41.34 -3.66
C LYS A 867 59.85 -42.48 -3.91
N LYS A 868 59.38 -42.54 -5.17
CA LYS A 868 58.98 -43.73 -6.00
C LYS A 868 57.59 -44.33 -5.70
N LYS A 869 56.81 -44.84 -6.68
CA LYS A 869 57.08 -45.22 -8.08
C LYS A 869 55.76 -45.54 -8.82
N LYS A 870 55.71 -45.20 -10.14
CA LYS A 870 55.37 -46.05 -11.34
C LYS A 870 54.02 -46.82 -11.37
N LYS A 871 53.39 -47.12 -12.52
CA LYS A 871 53.41 -46.75 -13.96
C LYS A 871 52.46 -47.76 -14.67
N ARG A 872 51.91 -47.38 -15.84
CA ARG A 872 51.60 -48.24 -17.03
C ARG A 872 50.39 -49.21 -16.94
N LYS A 873 49.65 -49.56 -17.99
CA LYS A 873 49.45 -49.12 -19.42
C LYS A 873 48.32 -50.01 -20.02
N SER A 874 47.72 -49.53 -21.14
CA SER A 874 46.92 -50.22 -22.20
C SER A 874 45.59 -50.89 -21.79
N ALA A 875 44.49 -50.77 -22.54
CA ALA A 875 44.24 -51.30 -23.90
C ALA A 875 42.96 -50.61 -24.49
N THR A 876 43.00 -50.04 -25.70
CA THR A 876 42.46 -50.52 -27.01
C THR A 876 40.94 -50.39 -27.25
N SER A 877 40.61 -49.62 -28.29
CA SER A 877 39.51 -49.69 -29.30
C SER A 877 38.16 -50.33 -28.98
N SER A 878 37.07 -49.61 -29.30
CA SER A 878 36.05 -49.97 -30.33
C SER A 878 34.73 -49.22 -30.07
N ALA A 879 34.17 -48.51 -31.05
CA ALA A 879 32.71 -48.28 -31.12
C ALA A 879 32.30 -47.65 -32.47
N SER A 880 31.54 -48.43 -33.24
CA SER A 880 30.41 -48.07 -34.11
C SER A 880 29.90 -49.40 -34.71
N PRO A 881 28.66 -49.52 -35.21
CA PRO A 881 27.48 -48.64 -35.12
C PRO A 881 26.21 -49.43 -34.65
N LEU A 882 25.04 -48.79 -34.57
CA LEU A 882 23.74 -49.41 -34.88
C LEU A 882 22.67 -48.31 -35.09
N ILE A 883 22.10 -48.37 -36.28
CA ILE A 883 20.91 -47.69 -36.83
C ILE A 883 19.75 -48.71 -36.75
N GLU A 884 18.48 -48.33 -36.54
CA GLU A 884 17.35 -48.30 -37.51
C GLU A 884 16.07 -48.63 -36.67
N GLU A 885 14.81 -48.26 -36.92
CA GLU A 885 14.12 -47.50 -37.95
C GLU A 885 12.65 -47.26 -37.52
N VAL A 886 11.95 -46.38 -38.24
CA VAL A 886 10.49 -46.26 -38.29
C VAL A 886 9.94 -47.23 -39.35
N SER A 887 8.84 -47.92 -39.05
CA SER A 887 8.21 -48.95 -39.88
C SER A 887 7.39 -48.43 -41.06
N ALA A 888 7.39 -49.17 -42.19
CA ALA A 888 6.20 -49.64 -42.90
C ALA A 888 6.52 -50.68 -44.01
N SER A 889 6.11 -51.95 -43.86
CA SER A 889 5.35 -52.76 -44.85
C SER A 889 5.09 -54.19 -44.32
N SER A 890 3.88 -54.69 -44.62
CA SER A 890 3.24 -55.99 -44.32
C SER A 890 3.03 -56.39 -42.86
#